data_AF-A0A844XUJ9-F1
#
_entry.id   AF-A0A844XUJ9-F1
#
_cell.length_a   1.000
_cell.length_b   1.000
_cell.length_c   1.000
_cell.angle_alpha   90.00
_cell.angle_beta   90.00
_cell.angle_gamma   90.00
#
_symmetry.space_group_name_H-M   'P 1'
#
loop_
_entity.id
_entity.type
_entity.pdbx_description
1 polymer ?
#
loop_
_entity_poly.entity_id
_entity_poly.type
_entity_poly.pdbx_seq_one_letter_code
_entity_poly.pdbx_strand_id
1 'polypeptide(L)'
;MLSSERAYNSDDLVFANGVDIPSDTSTTANIAVGGSVTEMLETVGDSDWFRIELREDQTISVSLEGSGATPVGDTYLRLYDSNGTLVAENDDGGTDLNSLLRFTANSAGTYYIEADSWNGGSSGEYTLAVTEAQPLQVYSLDEIAGQLTAGYWGGDERSFSASTIFYEFVSLSNAEEQLALTALSYWESLIDISFSPTFGSFTTNITFQNSEPGAYAQSMVQYWDGTITSSIVNISSDWVNQYGSELNDYSFQTYVHEIGHALGLGHAGNYNGNASYATDALYLNDSWATTIMSYFDQVENSYFSQLGYSRTPLGTPMLADIVAIQNLYGAGDARTGNTIYGFNISGAPEIFDATLYSRIAYTVYDTGGRDTLDYSGFGADQLIDLRAEHYSNIGGSVGNVAIARGVIIEDARGGSGSDQIFGNDAVNYLWGNSGNDILDSGRYPDVVRGGDGDDHLMGGFGSDVLRGDSDMDLVEGGAGWDNLFGGSGDDILLGNNGNDRLYGDGGNDRLEGGSGGDLLRGAGGNDFLDGGDGNDTIRGEWGSNTIFGRTGADTIFAGQGFDTVRGGSGSDLIYGERGNDKIFGEADDDEIFGGDGADRIDGGAGNDLLSGGVGNDLFVFTAFGLQHADKITDFENGDKIGLDRGALFSSIEQEGALDPSAFVYGTEAMDSDDRIIYQYATGKLFYDADGVGGADAVLFAEVEPESSLNPYSFLAFGEAAPPPAASAIDPIAGVDPVFA
;
A
#
# COMPACT_ATOMS: atom_id res chain seq x y z
N MET A 1 -34.27 -4.50 -43.63
CA MET A 1 -34.49 -3.89 -44.96
C MET A 1 -33.40 -2.83 -45.10
N LEU A 2 -32.37 -2.92 -45.93
CA LEU A 2 -32.11 -3.68 -47.15
C LEU A 2 -30.80 -4.47 -47.03
N SER A 3 -30.81 -5.66 -47.62
CA SER A 3 -29.73 -6.63 -47.73
C SER A 3 -28.70 -6.25 -48.80
N SER A 4 -27.42 -6.43 -48.49
CA SER A 4 -26.43 -6.88 -49.47
C SER A 4 -25.42 -7.80 -48.79
N GLU A 5 -25.82 -9.06 -48.58
CA GLU A 5 -24.86 -10.16 -48.48
C GLU A 5 -24.08 -10.22 -49.79
N ARG A 6 -22.82 -9.81 -49.78
CA ARG A 6 -21.84 -10.33 -50.72
C ARG A 6 -21.26 -11.59 -50.08
N ALA A 7 -21.76 -12.74 -50.53
CA ALA A 7 -21.07 -14.00 -50.36
C ALA A 7 -19.67 -13.86 -50.98
N TYR A 8 -18.63 -13.90 -50.14
CA TYR A 8 -17.28 -14.17 -50.61
C TYR A 8 -17.22 -15.67 -50.93
N ASN A 9 -17.18 -15.98 -52.22
CA ASN A 9 -16.88 -17.33 -52.70
C ASN A 9 -15.48 -17.70 -52.25
N SER A 10 -15.36 -18.83 -51.56
CA SER A 10 -14.11 -19.49 -51.17
C SER A 10 -13.45 -20.26 -52.33
N ASP A 11 -13.52 -19.75 -53.56
CA ASP A 11 -13.24 -20.53 -54.78
C ASP A 11 -12.41 -19.78 -55.85
N ASP A 12 -11.79 -18.65 -55.53
CA ASP A 12 -10.75 -18.06 -56.37
C ASP A 12 -9.51 -17.85 -55.51
N LEU A 13 -8.52 -18.74 -55.66
CA LEU A 13 -7.08 -18.52 -55.66
C LEU A 13 -6.39 -19.90 -55.63
N VAL A 14 -6.45 -20.61 -56.75
CA VAL A 14 -5.43 -21.61 -57.07
C VAL A 14 -4.40 -20.87 -57.91
N PHE A 15 -3.39 -20.27 -57.27
CA PHE A 15 -2.17 -20.00 -58.01
C PHE A 15 -1.61 -21.35 -58.45
N ALA A 16 -1.15 -21.44 -59.68
CA ALA A 16 -0.45 -22.64 -60.12
C ALA A 16 0.93 -22.59 -59.44
N ASN A 17 1.21 -23.51 -58.50
CA ASN A 17 2.52 -23.63 -57.85
C ASN A 17 3.66 -23.36 -58.87
N GLY A 18 4.47 -22.33 -58.59
CA GLY A 18 5.67 -21.98 -59.37
C GLY A 18 5.50 -20.88 -60.42
N VAL A 19 4.58 -19.93 -60.23
CA VAL A 19 4.55 -18.67 -60.98
C VAL A 19 4.91 -17.52 -60.04
N ASP A 20 6.12 -17.00 -60.22
CA ASP A 20 6.71 -15.81 -59.60
C ASP A 20 5.67 -14.69 -59.37
N ILE A 21 5.52 -14.31 -58.09
CA ILE A 21 4.64 -13.23 -57.66
C ILE A 21 5.46 -11.95 -57.60
N PRO A 22 5.03 -10.86 -58.27
CA PRO A 22 5.80 -9.61 -58.28
C PRO A 22 6.12 -9.08 -56.88
N SER A 23 7.37 -8.70 -56.66
CA SER A 23 7.88 -8.05 -55.44
C SER A 23 7.63 -6.53 -55.37
N ASP A 24 6.50 -6.07 -55.90
CA ASP A 24 6.13 -4.66 -55.89
C ASP A 24 4.61 -4.43 -55.87
N THR A 25 4.22 -3.15 -55.80
CA THR A 25 2.81 -2.71 -55.77
C THR A 25 1.98 -3.09 -57.02
N SER A 26 2.59 -3.67 -58.06
CA SER A 26 1.87 -4.21 -59.23
C SER A 26 1.33 -5.63 -59.02
N THR A 27 1.67 -6.27 -57.89
CA THR A 27 1.16 -7.60 -57.54
C THR A 27 -0.36 -7.66 -57.62
N THR A 28 -0.85 -8.81 -58.11
CA THR A 28 -2.28 -9.16 -58.09
C THR A 28 -2.59 -10.26 -57.10
N ALA A 29 -1.57 -10.79 -56.40
CA ALA A 29 -1.75 -11.75 -55.33
C ALA A 29 -2.40 -11.06 -54.13
N ASN A 30 -3.40 -11.70 -53.53
CA ASN A 30 -4.16 -11.13 -52.42
C ASN A 30 -4.27 -12.13 -51.29
N ILE A 31 -4.25 -11.63 -50.06
CA ILE A 31 -4.57 -12.40 -48.86
C ILE A 31 -5.54 -11.61 -47.99
N ALA A 32 -6.47 -12.31 -47.35
CA ALA A 32 -7.43 -11.71 -46.43
C ALA A 32 -7.04 -12.03 -44.98
N VAL A 33 -7.47 -11.19 -44.03
CA VAL A 33 -7.37 -11.52 -42.60
C VAL A 33 -8.19 -12.78 -42.31
N GLY A 34 -7.55 -13.76 -41.67
CA GLY A 34 -8.06 -15.14 -41.48
C GLY A 34 -7.67 -16.10 -42.60
N GLY A 35 -6.92 -15.66 -43.61
CA GLY A 35 -6.46 -16.45 -44.74
C GLY A 35 -5.05 -17.02 -44.55
N SER A 36 -4.73 -18.04 -45.34
CA SER A 36 -3.39 -18.63 -45.44
C SER A 36 -3.14 -19.10 -46.87
N VAL A 37 -1.90 -18.98 -47.34
CA VAL A 37 -1.44 -19.43 -48.65
C VAL A 37 -0.13 -20.20 -48.49
N THR A 38 0.11 -21.17 -49.37
CA THR A 38 1.39 -21.89 -49.46
C THR A 38 1.92 -21.69 -50.86
N GLU A 39 3.11 -21.13 -50.97
CA GLU A 39 3.78 -20.79 -52.24
C GLU A 39 5.28 -21.14 -52.17
N MET A 40 6.03 -20.85 -53.23
CA MET A 40 7.47 -21.07 -53.27
C MET A 40 8.23 -19.82 -53.66
N LEU A 41 9.29 -19.50 -52.90
CA LEU A 41 10.38 -18.67 -53.39
C LEU A 41 11.16 -19.49 -54.41
N GLU A 42 11.10 -19.13 -55.70
CA GLU A 42 11.60 -19.98 -56.77
C GLU A 42 13.12 -19.96 -56.91
N THR A 43 13.75 -18.86 -56.52
CA THR A 43 15.21 -18.72 -56.56
C THR A 43 15.75 -17.95 -55.35
N VAL A 44 17.05 -18.07 -55.08
CA VAL A 44 17.72 -17.27 -54.04
C VAL A 44 17.67 -15.79 -54.41
N GLY A 45 17.21 -14.95 -53.50
CA GLY A 45 16.97 -13.51 -53.70
C GLY A 45 15.60 -13.15 -54.27
N ASP A 46 14.68 -14.12 -54.31
CA ASP A 46 13.28 -13.95 -54.69
C ASP A 46 12.42 -13.50 -53.51
N SER A 47 11.34 -12.76 -53.79
CA SER A 47 10.37 -12.35 -52.78
C SER A 47 8.97 -12.15 -53.39
N ASP A 48 7.93 -12.50 -52.65
CA ASP A 48 6.55 -12.48 -53.13
C ASP A 48 5.73 -11.44 -52.37
N TRP A 49 5.08 -10.50 -53.08
CA TRP A 49 4.20 -9.52 -52.43
C TRP A 49 2.73 -9.91 -52.53
N PHE A 50 2.04 -9.93 -51.39
CA PHE A 50 0.61 -10.15 -51.25
C PHE A 50 -0.11 -8.89 -50.81
N ARG A 51 -1.11 -8.48 -51.57
CA ARG A 51 -2.00 -7.37 -51.25
C ARG A 51 -2.97 -7.75 -50.13
N ILE A 52 -3.15 -6.87 -49.14
CA ILE A 52 -4.12 -7.03 -48.04
C ILE A 52 -4.87 -5.71 -47.79
N GLU A 53 -6.15 -5.79 -47.42
CA GLU A 53 -6.97 -4.63 -47.03
C GLU A 53 -7.16 -4.60 -45.53
N LEU A 54 -6.80 -3.50 -44.88
CA LEU A 54 -6.91 -3.31 -43.44
C LEU A 54 -7.83 -2.14 -43.10
N ARG A 55 -8.50 -2.26 -41.95
CA ARG A 55 -9.25 -1.15 -41.33
C ARG A 55 -8.29 -0.33 -40.45
N GLU A 56 -8.60 0.94 -40.23
CA GLU A 56 -7.90 1.77 -39.24
C GLU A 56 -8.00 1.11 -37.85
N ASP A 57 -6.88 1.12 -37.11
CA ASP A 57 -6.69 0.47 -35.80
C ASP A 57 -6.88 -1.05 -35.78
N GLN A 58 -6.91 -1.71 -36.94
CA GLN A 58 -6.95 -3.17 -37.00
C GLN A 58 -5.56 -3.75 -36.74
N THR A 59 -5.43 -4.59 -35.72
CA THR A 59 -4.21 -5.35 -35.45
C THR A 59 -4.27 -6.74 -36.09
N ILE A 60 -3.24 -7.08 -36.86
CA ILE A 60 -3.06 -8.38 -37.49
C ILE A 60 -1.80 -9.06 -36.97
N SER A 61 -1.80 -10.39 -37.05
CA SER A 61 -0.61 -11.22 -36.87
C SER A 61 -0.35 -11.94 -38.19
N VAL A 62 0.87 -11.83 -38.69
CA VAL A 62 1.31 -12.39 -39.95
C VAL A 62 2.42 -13.40 -39.65
N SER A 63 2.19 -14.67 -39.95
CA SER A 63 3.19 -15.73 -39.78
C SER A 63 3.72 -16.17 -41.14
N LEU A 64 5.03 -16.33 -41.25
CA LEU A 64 5.70 -16.87 -42.43
C LEU A 64 6.55 -18.05 -41.99
N GLU A 65 6.15 -19.25 -42.41
CA GLU A 65 6.80 -20.49 -42.00
C GLU A 65 7.40 -21.20 -43.20
N GLY A 66 8.68 -21.60 -43.10
CA GLY A 66 9.27 -22.57 -44.00
C GLY A 66 8.48 -23.88 -43.95
N SER A 67 7.94 -24.34 -45.08
CA SER A 67 7.03 -25.48 -45.11
C SER A 67 7.38 -26.51 -46.18
N GLY A 68 6.77 -27.70 -46.12
CA GLY A 68 6.97 -28.74 -47.12
C GLY A 68 8.29 -29.49 -47.05
N ALA A 69 8.66 -30.12 -48.17
CA ALA A 69 9.85 -30.97 -48.27
C ALA A 69 11.16 -30.20 -48.52
N THR A 70 11.05 -28.96 -49.00
CA THR A 70 12.15 -28.02 -49.25
C THR A 70 11.77 -26.66 -48.69
N PRO A 71 11.73 -26.50 -47.36
CA PRO A 71 11.26 -25.28 -46.72
C PRO A 71 12.22 -24.12 -47.00
N VAL A 72 11.66 -22.90 -47.10
CA VAL A 72 12.46 -21.68 -46.93
C VAL A 72 13.08 -21.72 -45.53
N GLY A 73 14.41 -21.63 -45.43
CA GLY A 73 15.08 -21.45 -44.15
C GLY A 73 15.24 -19.97 -43.82
N ASP A 74 15.09 -19.62 -42.54
CA ASP A 74 15.29 -18.26 -42.00
C ASP A 74 14.44 -17.25 -42.76
N THR A 75 13.13 -17.26 -42.52
CA THR A 75 12.18 -16.43 -43.28
C THR A 75 12.33 -14.95 -42.92
N TYR A 76 11.74 -14.06 -43.72
CA TYR A 76 11.71 -12.62 -43.41
C TYR A 76 10.42 -11.97 -43.91
N LEU A 77 9.68 -11.33 -43.02
CA LEU A 77 8.46 -10.60 -43.31
C LEU A 77 8.73 -9.11 -43.42
N ARG A 78 8.21 -8.48 -44.46
CA ARG A 78 8.14 -7.02 -44.57
C ARG A 78 6.72 -6.59 -44.93
N LEU A 79 6.29 -5.46 -44.38
CA LEU A 79 4.98 -4.88 -44.62
C LEU A 79 5.13 -3.47 -45.17
N TYR A 80 4.42 -3.18 -46.25
CA TYR A 80 4.47 -1.91 -46.96
C TYR A 80 3.10 -1.22 -46.99
N ASP A 81 3.11 0.11 -46.95
CA ASP A 81 1.92 0.93 -47.15
C ASP A 81 1.45 0.95 -48.62
N SER A 82 0.34 1.65 -48.87
CA SER A 82 -0.22 1.80 -50.21
C SER A 82 0.72 2.43 -51.26
N ASN A 83 1.79 3.12 -50.83
CA ASN A 83 2.79 3.72 -51.71
C ASN A 83 4.01 2.82 -51.93
N GLY A 84 4.06 1.63 -51.31
CA GLY A 84 5.23 0.76 -51.31
C GLY A 84 6.33 1.20 -50.34
N THR A 85 5.98 1.98 -49.31
CA THR A 85 6.92 2.38 -48.24
C THR A 85 6.89 1.35 -47.13
N LEU A 86 8.05 0.87 -46.69
CA LEU A 86 8.15 -0.08 -45.58
C LEU A 86 7.59 0.55 -44.29
N VAL A 87 6.69 -0.17 -43.62
CA VAL A 87 6.05 0.27 -42.37
C VAL A 87 6.28 -0.66 -41.19
N ALA A 88 6.59 -1.93 -41.44
CA ALA A 88 6.97 -2.89 -40.42
C ALA A 88 7.77 -4.03 -41.06
N GLU A 89 8.62 -4.69 -40.31
CA GLU A 89 9.36 -5.86 -40.74
C GLU A 89 9.67 -6.73 -39.53
N ASN A 90 9.77 -8.04 -39.74
CA ASN A 90 10.30 -8.94 -38.74
C ASN A 90 10.87 -10.20 -39.40
N ASP A 91 12.08 -10.59 -39.03
CA ASP A 91 12.73 -11.86 -39.39
C ASP A 91 12.57 -12.93 -38.31
N ASP A 92 12.20 -12.55 -37.08
CA ASP A 92 12.07 -13.44 -35.93
C ASP A 92 10.61 -13.62 -35.45
N GLY A 93 10.38 -14.18 -34.26
CA GLY A 93 9.06 -14.25 -33.61
C GLY A 93 8.32 -15.58 -33.78
N GLY A 94 8.59 -16.34 -34.83
CA GLY A 94 8.01 -17.67 -35.08
C GLY A 94 8.73 -18.80 -34.35
N THR A 95 8.30 -20.04 -34.56
CA THR A 95 9.06 -21.22 -34.08
C THR A 95 10.32 -21.40 -34.91
N ASP A 96 11.43 -21.82 -34.31
CA ASP A 96 12.76 -21.92 -34.95
C ASP A 96 13.30 -20.59 -35.48
N LEU A 97 13.48 -20.43 -36.80
CA LEU A 97 13.90 -19.19 -37.47
C LEU A 97 12.80 -18.67 -38.40
N ASN A 98 11.54 -18.98 -38.07
CA ASN A 98 10.40 -18.49 -38.82
C ASN A 98 9.98 -17.10 -38.32
N SER A 99 9.30 -16.35 -39.17
CA SER A 99 8.96 -14.96 -38.89
C SER A 99 7.51 -14.80 -38.44
N LEU A 100 7.28 -13.95 -37.45
CA LEU A 100 5.96 -13.58 -36.94
C LEU A 100 5.91 -12.08 -36.70
N LEU A 101 5.09 -11.38 -37.49
CA LEU A 101 4.92 -9.95 -37.40
C LEU A 101 3.57 -9.61 -36.76
N ARG A 102 3.57 -8.80 -35.69
CA ARG A 102 2.35 -8.11 -35.21
C ARG A 102 2.32 -6.69 -35.78
N PHE A 103 1.19 -6.28 -36.36
CA PHE A 103 1.06 -4.94 -36.93
C PHE A 103 -0.32 -4.33 -36.67
N THR A 104 -0.35 -3.05 -36.27
CA THR A 104 -1.58 -2.25 -36.15
C THR A 104 -1.63 -1.21 -37.26
N ALA A 105 -2.66 -1.27 -38.09
CA ALA A 105 -2.82 -0.34 -39.21
C ALA A 105 -3.17 1.07 -38.73
N ASN A 106 -2.35 2.05 -39.12
CA ASN A 106 -2.56 3.47 -38.80
C ASN A 106 -3.64 4.17 -39.66
N SER A 107 -4.12 3.51 -40.71
CA SER A 107 -5.16 4.02 -41.59
C SER A 107 -5.87 2.89 -42.31
N ALA A 108 -7.12 3.11 -42.71
CA ALA A 108 -7.83 2.14 -43.54
C ALA A 108 -7.31 2.19 -44.99
N GLY A 109 -7.00 1.03 -45.57
CA GLY A 109 -6.55 0.95 -46.95
C GLY A 109 -5.78 -0.32 -47.29
N THR A 110 -5.12 -0.25 -48.45
CA THR A 110 -4.32 -1.35 -48.99
C THR A 110 -2.90 -1.31 -48.45
N TYR A 111 -2.44 -2.47 -47.97
CA TYR A 111 -1.07 -2.75 -47.58
C TYR A 111 -0.54 -3.94 -48.40
N TYR A 112 0.77 -4.16 -48.38
CA TYR A 112 1.42 -5.29 -49.04
C TYR A 112 2.32 -6.03 -48.06
N ILE A 113 2.17 -7.35 -47.98
CA ILE A 113 3.03 -8.25 -47.22
C ILE A 113 4.02 -8.87 -48.18
N GLU A 114 5.30 -8.69 -47.92
CA GLU A 114 6.39 -9.38 -48.61
C GLU A 114 6.80 -10.62 -47.82
N ALA A 115 6.77 -11.77 -48.50
CA ALA A 115 7.40 -13.00 -48.03
C ALA A 115 8.78 -13.13 -48.68
N ASP A 116 9.82 -13.20 -47.86
CA ASP A 116 11.22 -13.33 -48.28
C ASP A 116 11.95 -14.32 -47.34
N SER A 117 13.24 -14.54 -47.59
CA SER A 117 14.18 -15.12 -46.66
C SER A 117 15.17 -14.07 -46.16
N TRP A 118 15.76 -14.30 -44.99
CA TRP A 118 16.77 -13.42 -44.44
C TRP A 118 17.95 -13.25 -45.41
N ASN A 119 18.27 -11.99 -45.71
CA ASN A 119 19.25 -11.59 -46.75
C ASN A 119 18.99 -12.20 -48.15
N GLY A 120 17.76 -12.65 -48.44
CA GLY A 120 17.44 -13.38 -49.66
C GLY A 120 18.23 -14.68 -49.80
N GLY A 121 18.67 -15.27 -48.68
CA GLY A 121 19.64 -16.37 -48.65
C GLY A 121 19.07 -17.75 -48.96
N SER A 122 17.75 -17.91 -48.94
CA SER A 122 17.06 -19.18 -49.11
C SER A 122 16.00 -19.12 -50.21
N SER A 123 15.64 -20.30 -50.73
CA SER A 123 14.54 -20.51 -51.67
C SER A 123 13.86 -21.82 -51.28
N GLY A 124 12.57 -21.98 -51.55
CA GLY A 124 11.80 -23.11 -51.06
C GLY A 124 10.34 -22.81 -50.85
N GLU A 125 9.60 -23.78 -50.33
CA GLU A 125 8.18 -23.66 -50.01
C GLU A 125 7.99 -22.95 -48.65
N TYR A 126 7.03 -22.05 -48.59
CA TYR A 126 6.64 -21.34 -47.38
C TYR A 126 5.12 -21.32 -47.24
N THR A 127 4.65 -21.13 -46.01
CA THR A 127 3.24 -20.87 -45.71
C THR A 127 3.13 -19.50 -45.07
N LEU A 128 2.40 -18.60 -45.73
CA LEU A 128 2.04 -17.27 -45.21
C LEU A 128 0.62 -17.36 -44.64
N ALA A 129 0.43 -16.96 -43.39
CA ALA A 129 -0.90 -16.86 -42.78
C ALA A 129 -1.10 -15.49 -42.13
N VAL A 130 -2.32 -14.96 -42.24
CA VAL A 130 -2.70 -13.70 -41.61
C VAL A 130 -3.93 -13.93 -40.75
N THR A 131 -3.86 -13.52 -39.49
CA THR A 131 -4.97 -13.63 -38.53
C THR A 131 -5.23 -12.29 -37.85
N GLU A 132 -6.42 -12.15 -37.27
CA GLU A 132 -6.70 -11.01 -36.38
C GLU A 132 -5.98 -11.25 -35.05
N ALA A 133 -5.07 -10.34 -34.70
CA ALA A 133 -4.20 -10.54 -33.56
C ALA A 133 -5.01 -10.42 -32.26
N GLN A 134 -4.86 -11.40 -31.38
CA GLN A 134 -5.46 -11.29 -30.04
C GLN A 134 -4.76 -10.19 -29.24
N PRO A 135 -5.46 -9.48 -28.35
CA PRO A 135 -4.83 -8.54 -27.43
C PRO A 135 -3.79 -9.27 -26.58
N LEU A 136 -2.61 -8.68 -26.45
CA LEU A 136 -1.58 -9.17 -25.53
C LEU A 136 -2.14 -9.18 -24.09
N GLN A 137 -1.71 -10.15 -23.29
CA GLN A 137 -2.12 -10.28 -21.88
C GLN A 137 -0.94 -9.92 -20.97
N VAL A 138 -1.23 -9.55 -19.72
CA VAL A 138 -0.20 -9.45 -18.68
C VAL A 138 0.10 -10.86 -18.19
N TYR A 139 1.37 -11.25 -18.20
CA TYR A 139 1.84 -12.52 -17.66
C TYR A 139 2.20 -12.39 -16.19
N SER A 140 1.86 -13.40 -15.40
CA SER A 140 2.40 -13.60 -14.05
C SER A 140 3.91 -13.86 -14.09
N LEU A 141 4.59 -13.71 -12.95
CA LEU A 141 6.03 -14.02 -12.84
C LEU A 141 6.34 -15.48 -13.20
N ASP A 142 5.43 -16.42 -12.90
CA ASP A 142 5.60 -17.84 -13.25
C ASP A 142 5.41 -18.10 -14.75
N GLU A 143 4.51 -17.38 -15.41
CA GLU A 143 4.35 -17.45 -16.88
C GLU A 143 5.56 -16.86 -17.60
N ILE A 144 6.09 -15.72 -17.12
CA ILE A 144 7.34 -15.15 -17.65
C ILE A 144 8.49 -16.13 -17.39
N ALA A 145 8.64 -16.66 -16.18
CA ALA A 145 9.69 -17.62 -15.86
C ALA A 145 9.60 -18.89 -16.73
N GLY A 146 8.40 -19.39 -16.99
CA GLY A 146 8.16 -20.48 -17.93
C GLY A 146 8.57 -20.12 -19.36
N GLN A 147 8.27 -18.90 -19.81
CA GLN A 147 8.71 -18.40 -21.10
C GLN A 147 10.24 -18.33 -21.20
N LEU A 148 10.91 -17.78 -20.19
CA LEU A 148 12.36 -17.65 -20.13
C LEU A 148 13.09 -19.01 -20.08
N THR A 149 12.47 -20.07 -19.56
CA THR A 149 13.13 -21.37 -19.38
C THR A 149 12.79 -22.39 -20.45
N ALA A 150 11.55 -22.43 -20.92
CA ALA A 150 11.04 -23.45 -21.85
C ALA A 150 10.17 -22.91 -22.99
N GLY A 151 9.76 -21.65 -22.95
CA GLY A 151 8.93 -21.05 -24.00
C GLY A 151 9.73 -20.43 -25.15
N TYR A 152 10.92 -19.90 -24.86
CA TYR A 152 11.73 -19.19 -25.85
C TYR A 152 12.11 -20.10 -27.04
N TRP A 153 11.73 -19.68 -28.24
CA TRP A 153 11.88 -20.41 -29.51
C TRP A 153 11.28 -21.83 -29.53
N GLY A 154 10.38 -22.15 -28.58
CA GLY A 154 9.81 -23.50 -28.45
C GLY A 154 10.82 -24.59 -28.05
N GLY A 155 11.95 -24.21 -27.44
CA GLY A 155 13.00 -25.12 -27.02
C GLY A 155 12.75 -25.81 -25.68
N ASP A 156 13.33 -26.99 -25.47
CA ASP A 156 13.37 -27.64 -24.16
C ASP A 156 14.21 -26.82 -23.16
N GLU A 157 13.91 -26.97 -21.87
CA GLU A 157 14.67 -26.40 -20.75
C GLU A 157 16.16 -26.79 -20.81
N ARG A 158 17.04 -25.85 -20.48
CA ARG A 158 18.49 -26.04 -20.53
C ARG A 158 19.14 -25.56 -19.25
N SER A 159 20.01 -26.38 -18.67
CA SER A 159 20.70 -26.03 -17.44
C SER A 159 22.01 -26.80 -17.29
N PHE A 160 22.92 -26.29 -16.46
CA PHE A 160 24.07 -27.06 -16.00
C PHE A 160 23.63 -28.11 -14.97
N SER A 161 24.24 -29.29 -14.99
CA SER A 161 23.97 -30.35 -14.00
C SER A 161 24.96 -30.36 -12.82
N ALA A 162 25.88 -29.39 -12.75
CA ALA A 162 26.98 -29.36 -11.79
C ALA A 162 26.69 -28.40 -10.63
N SER A 163 27.09 -28.76 -9.41
CA SER A 163 26.99 -27.89 -8.22
C SER A 163 28.01 -26.75 -8.20
N THR A 164 29.00 -26.79 -9.09
CA THR A 164 29.99 -25.74 -9.28
C THR A 164 30.21 -25.55 -10.78
N ILE A 165 30.11 -24.31 -11.23
CA ILE A 165 30.38 -23.90 -12.61
C ILE A 165 31.76 -23.24 -12.65
N PHE A 166 32.68 -23.81 -13.42
CA PHE A 166 34.02 -23.26 -13.57
C PHE A 166 34.07 -22.21 -14.69
N TYR A 167 34.64 -21.05 -14.43
CA TYR A 167 34.77 -19.97 -15.42
C TYR A 167 36.22 -19.59 -15.73
N GLU A 168 36.46 -18.97 -16.87
CA GLU A 168 37.74 -18.33 -17.20
C GLU A 168 37.56 -17.02 -17.96
N PHE A 169 38.52 -16.10 -17.82
CA PHE A 169 38.57 -14.84 -18.57
C PHE A 169 39.63 -14.91 -19.67
N VAL A 170 39.24 -14.54 -20.89
CA VAL A 170 40.12 -14.51 -22.06
C VAL A 170 40.12 -13.11 -22.65
N SER A 171 41.25 -12.41 -22.51
CA SER A 171 41.50 -11.08 -23.08
C SER A 171 40.70 -9.90 -22.49
N LEU A 172 39.96 -10.12 -21.39
CA LEU A 172 39.31 -9.04 -20.66
C LEU A 172 40.35 -8.16 -19.94
N SER A 173 40.08 -6.86 -19.91
CA SER A 173 40.74 -5.92 -19.03
C SER A 173 40.27 -6.08 -17.58
N ASN A 174 41.02 -5.56 -16.62
CA ASN A 174 40.63 -5.63 -15.21
C ASN A 174 39.23 -5.05 -14.94
N ALA A 175 38.84 -3.98 -15.66
CA ALA A 175 37.51 -3.38 -15.49
C ALA A 175 36.40 -4.31 -15.99
N GLU A 176 36.58 -4.90 -17.18
CA GLU A 176 35.66 -5.91 -17.73
C GLU A 176 35.56 -7.15 -16.82
N GLU A 177 36.68 -7.63 -16.28
CA GLU A 177 36.68 -8.74 -15.30
C GLU A 177 35.89 -8.37 -14.05
N GLN A 178 35.98 -7.13 -13.54
CA GLN A 178 35.18 -6.73 -12.37
C GLN A 178 33.68 -6.70 -12.67
N LEU A 179 33.26 -6.23 -13.86
CA LEU A 179 31.85 -6.26 -14.26
C LEU A 179 31.33 -7.70 -14.35
N ALA A 180 32.07 -8.58 -15.03
CA ALA A 180 31.71 -9.99 -15.17
C ALA A 180 31.66 -10.71 -13.82
N LEU A 181 32.64 -10.49 -12.93
CA LEU A 181 32.66 -11.07 -11.59
C LEU A 181 31.50 -10.57 -10.71
N THR A 182 31.15 -9.29 -10.81
CA THR A 182 30.05 -8.71 -10.05
C THR A 182 28.71 -9.23 -10.56
N ALA A 183 28.52 -9.35 -11.88
CA ALA A 183 27.33 -9.94 -12.46
C ALA A 183 27.19 -11.44 -12.09
N LEU A 184 28.30 -12.19 -12.12
CA LEU A 184 28.33 -13.60 -11.68
C LEU A 184 27.94 -13.75 -10.21
N SER A 185 28.45 -12.89 -9.32
CA SER A 185 28.15 -13.00 -7.88
C SER A 185 26.68 -12.73 -7.56
N TYR A 186 25.99 -11.91 -8.35
CA TYR A 186 24.55 -11.74 -8.22
C TYR A 186 23.79 -13.00 -8.60
N TRP A 187 24.10 -13.60 -9.75
CA TRP A 187 23.52 -14.89 -10.12
C TRP A 187 23.81 -15.96 -9.07
N GLU A 188 25.06 -16.05 -8.58
CA GLU A 188 25.45 -16.96 -7.50
C GLU A 188 24.61 -16.78 -6.24
N SER A 189 24.31 -15.53 -5.86
CA SER A 189 23.50 -15.27 -4.67
C SER A 189 22.04 -15.73 -4.78
N LEU A 190 21.53 -15.98 -5.98
CA LEU A 190 20.13 -16.36 -6.19
C LEU A 190 19.91 -17.87 -6.17
N ILE A 191 20.96 -18.69 -6.39
CA ILE A 191 20.83 -20.12 -6.69
C ILE A 191 21.74 -21.02 -5.87
N ASP A 192 21.39 -22.31 -5.76
CA ASP A 192 22.20 -23.33 -5.07
C ASP A 192 23.36 -23.87 -5.94
N ILE A 193 24.07 -22.96 -6.62
CA ILE A 193 25.25 -23.26 -7.44
C ILE A 193 26.33 -22.24 -7.11
N SER A 194 27.58 -22.72 -7.05
CA SER A 194 28.76 -21.87 -6.87
C SER A 194 29.51 -21.64 -8.18
N PHE A 195 30.15 -20.48 -8.31
CA PHE A 195 31.07 -20.19 -9.41
C PHE A 195 32.52 -20.22 -8.92
N SER A 196 33.41 -20.79 -9.73
CA SER A 196 34.83 -20.87 -9.37
C SER A 196 35.74 -20.60 -10.56
N PRO A 197 36.86 -19.88 -10.40
CA PRO A 197 37.81 -19.75 -11.49
C PRO A 197 38.40 -21.11 -11.86
N THR A 198 38.67 -21.32 -13.14
CA THR A 198 39.25 -22.57 -13.64
C THR A 198 40.72 -22.66 -13.21
N PHE A 199 41.09 -23.75 -12.54
CA PHE A 199 42.48 -24.03 -12.15
C PHE A 199 42.92 -25.45 -12.55
N GLY A 200 44.17 -25.60 -12.98
CA GLY A 200 44.76 -26.92 -13.20
C GLY A 200 44.10 -27.71 -14.33
N SER A 201 43.46 -28.84 -14.01
CA SER A 201 42.86 -29.76 -14.99
C SER A 201 41.33 -29.78 -14.99
N PHE A 202 40.68 -28.83 -14.30
CA PHE A 202 39.22 -28.67 -14.38
C PHE A 202 38.83 -28.21 -15.79
N THR A 203 37.66 -28.67 -16.25
CA THR A 203 37.09 -28.25 -17.53
C THR A 203 36.36 -26.93 -17.31
N THR A 204 36.71 -25.89 -18.08
CA THR A 204 35.97 -24.63 -18.10
C THR A 204 34.54 -24.88 -18.57
N ASN A 205 33.56 -24.41 -17.80
CA ASN A 205 32.15 -24.41 -18.17
C ASN A 205 31.76 -23.09 -18.85
N ILE A 206 32.19 -21.94 -18.34
CA ILE A 206 31.89 -20.64 -18.94
C ILE A 206 33.19 -19.92 -19.31
N THR A 207 33.34 -19.59 -20.60
CA THR A 207 34.46 -18.76 -21.07
C THR A 207 33.96 -17.36 -21.36
N PHE A 208 34.51 -16.37 -20.67
CA PHE A 208 34.26 -14.95 -20.90
C PHE A 208 35.32 -14.38 -21.85
N GLN A 209 34.91 -13.68 -22.89
CA GLN A 209 35.80 -13.08 -23.87
C GLN A 209 35.27 -11.74 -24.40
N ASN A 210 36.13 -10.97 -25.07
CA ASN A 210 35.78 -9.68 -25.67
C ASN A 210 36.34 -9.51 -27.10
N SER A 211 36.77 -10.61 -27.73
CA SER A 211 37.46 -10.58 -29.01
C SER A 211 36.56 -10.60 -30.24
N GLU A 212 35.29 -11.00 -30.09
CA GLU A 212 34.33 -11.06 -31.18
C GLU A 212 33.40 -9.83 -31.16
N PRO A 213 32.90 -9.35 -32.32
CA PRO A 213 31.98 -8.22 -32.37
C PRO A 213 30.65 -8.47 -31.63
N GLY A 214 30.11 -7.42 -31.02
CA GLY A 214 28.79 -7.44 -30.37
C GLY A 214 28.80 -7.99 -28.94
N ALA A 215 27.60 -8.29 -28.44
CA ALA A 215 27.36 -8.97 -27.18
C ALA A 215 26.45 -10.18 -27.44
N TYR A 216 26.84 -11.34 -26.93
CA TYR A 216 26.06 -12.57 -27.05
C TYR A 216 26.57 -13.65 -26.09
N ALA A 217 25.70 -14.61 -25.80
CA ALA A 217 26.06 -15.87 -25.18
C ALA A 217 25.73 -17.05 -26.10
N GLN A 218 26.56 -18.08 -26.06
CA GLN A 218 26.36 -19.30 -26.83
C GLN A 218 26.66 -20.53 -26.00
N SER A 219 25.68 -21.42 -25.88
CA SER A 219 25.77 -22.64 -25.09
C SER A 219 25.84 -23.90 -25.96
N MET A 220 26.71 -24.83 -25.60
CA MET A 220 26.70 -26.20 -26.11
C MET A 220 25.81 -27.06 -25.21
N VAL A 221 24.80 -27.68 -25.82
CA VAL A 221 23.72 -28.36 -25.11
C VAL A 221 23.65 -29.82 -25.57
N GLN A 222 23.49 -30.74 -24.63
CA GLN A 222 23.20 -32.14 -24.94
C GLN A 222 21.78 -32.27 -25.46
N TYR A 223 21.64 -32.74 -26.70
CA TYR A 223 20.36 -32.81 -27.40
C TYR A 223 19.27 -33.64 -26.69
N TRP A 224 19.64 -34.64 -25.89
CA TRP A 224 18.67 -35.59 -25.32
C TRP A 224 18.17 -35.22 -23.91
N ASP A 225 18.81 -34.30 -23.21
CA ASP A 225 18.44 -33.92 -21.84
C ASP A 225 18.58 -32.43 -21.51
N GLY A 226 18.95 -31.58 -22.47
CA GLY A 226 19.06 -30.14 -22.25
C GLY A 226 20.29 -29.73 -21.42
N THR A 227 21.18 -30.65 -21.04
CA THR A 227 22.33 -30.32 -20.19
C THR A 227 23.31 -29.41 -20.93
N ILE A 228 23.60 -28.24 -20.37
CA ILE A 228 24.66 -27.34 -20.83
C ILE A 228 26.02 -27.92 -20.46
N THR A 229 26.88 -28.14 -21.45
CA THR A 229 28.25 -28.64 -21.23
C THR A 229 29.27 -27.52 -21.15
N SER A 230 29.05 -26.44 -21.90
CA SER A 230 29.90 -25.25 -21.93
C SER A 230 29.15 -24.07 -22.53
N SER A 231 29.46 -22.86 -22.07
CA SER A 231 28.93 -21.61 -22.59
C SER A 231 30.06 -20.62 -22.87
N ILE A 232 29.88 -19.78 -23.87
CA ILE A 232 30.73 -18.62 -24.14
C ILE A 232 29.89 -17.39 -23.86
N VAL A 233 30.45 -16.42 -23.12
CA VAL A 233 29.90 -15.07 -22.96
C VAL A 233 30.88 -14.12 -23.64
N ASN A 234 30.42 -13.47 -24.71
CA ASN A 234 31.22 -12.47 -25.42
C ASN A 234 30.60 -11.09 -25.24
N ILE A 235 31.37 -10.13 -24.75
CA ILE A 235 31.02 -8.70 -24.79
C ILE A 235 32.23 -7.96 -25.33
N SER A 236 32.12 -7.47 -26.57
CA SER A 236 33.24 -6.86 -27.26
C SER A 236 33.77 -5.62 -26.54
N SER A 237 35.08 -5.34 -26.64
CA SER A 237 35.64 -4.10 -26.10
C SER A 237 35.01 -2.84 -26.70
N ASP A 238 34.56 -2.90 -27.97
CA ASP A 238 33.84 -1.80 -28.61
C ASP A 238 32.49 -1.53 -27.94
N TRP A 239 31.78 -2.58 -27.52
CA TRP A 239 30.55 -2.47 -26.75
C TRP A 239 30.79 -1.77 -25.41
N VAL A 240 31.79 -2.22 -24.65
CA VAL A 240 32.14 -1.62 -23.36
C VAL A 240 32.57 -0.16 -23.52
N ASN A 241 33.36 0.15 -24.56
CA ASN A 241 33.75 1.53 -24.86
C ASN A 241 32.56 2.43 -25.26
N GLN A 242 31.53 1.86 -25.88
CA GLN A 242 30.33 2.58 -26.30
C GLN A 242 29.34 2.80 -25.15
N TYR A 243 29.16 1.79 -24.30
CA TYR A 243 28.07 1.72 -23.34
C TYR A 243 28.51 1.88 -21.88
N GLY A 244 29.81 2.01 -21.64
CA GLY A 244 30.38 2.32 -20.33
C GLY A 244 30.98 1.11 -19.61
N SER A 245 31.59 1.34 -18.46
CA SER A 245 32.32 0.32 -17.69
C SER A 245 32.09 0.41 -16.17
N GLU A 246 31.05 1.12 -15.74
CA GLU A 246 30.60 1.22 -14.35
C GLU A 246 29.37 0.32 -14.10
N LEU A 247 28.97 0.12 -12.84
CA LEU A 247 27.87 -0.81 -12.51
C LEU A 247 26.47 -0.28 -12.89
N ASN A 248 26.33 1.02 -13.13
CA ASN A 248 25.10 1.65 -13.60
C ASN A 248 25.10 1.89 -15.12
N ASP A 249 26.10 1.37 -15.83
CA ASP A 249 26.21 1.44 -17.29
C ASP A 249 25.54 0.25 -17.97
N TYR A 250 25.12 0.43 -19.22
CA TYR A 250 24.41 -0.60 -19.97
C TYR A 250 25.29 -1.84 -20.26
N SER A 251 26.61 -1.68 -20.31
CA SER A 251 27.53 -2.83 -20.41
C SER A 251 27.43 -3.77 -19.21
N PHE A 252 27.19 -3.25 -17.99
CA PHE A 252 27.00 -4.10 -16.82
C PHE A 252 25.70 -4.89 -16.90
N GLN A 253 24.59 -4.21 -17.26
CA GLN A 253 23.32 -4.86 -17.57
C GLN A 253 23.49 -5.96 -18.64
N THR A 254 24.31 -5.70 -19.67
CA THR A 254 24.65 -6.70 -20.69
C THR A 254 25.37 -7.92 -20.10
N TYR A 255 26.35 -7.73 -19.19
CA TYR A 255 26.98 -8.86 -18.49
C TYR A 255 25.96 -9.70 -17.72
N VAL A 256 25.04 -9.07 -16.98
CA VAL A 256 24.00 -9.79 -16.23
C VAL A 256 23.09 -10.58 -17.17
N HIS A 257 22.67 -9.96 -18.29
CA HIS A 257 21.85 -10.58 -19.34
C HIS A 257 22.53 -11.80 -19.97
N GLU A 258 23.73 -11.64 -20.52
CA GLU A 258 24.43 -12.71 -21.23
C GLU A 258 24.85 -13.87 -20.32
N ILE A 259 25.12 -13.59 -19.03
CA ILE A 259 25.34 -14.66 -18.05
C ILE A 259 24.05 -15.46 -17.85
N GLY A 260 22.88 -14.84 -17.77
CA GLY A 260 21.63 -15.57 -17.66
C GLY A 260 21.36 -16.48 -18.87
N HIS A 261 21.70 -16.03 -20.09
CA HIS A 261 21.72 -16.91 -21.28
C HIS A 261 22.71 -18.07 -21.16
N ALA A 262 23.94 -17.79 -20.70
CA ALA A 262 24.93 -18.82 -20.47
C ALA A 262 24.46 -19.86 -19.43
N LEU A 263 23.59 -19.46 -18.50
CA LEU A 263 22.94 -20.30 -17.49
C LEU A 263 21.63 -20.95 -17.98
N GLY A 264 21.15 -20.66 -19.18
CA GLY A 264 20.02 -21.35 -19.80
C GLY A 264 18.71 -20.56 -19.88
N LEU A 265 18.70 -19.29 -19.47
CA LEU A 265 17.55 -18.41 -19.71
C LEU A 265 17.50 -17.99 -21.19
N GLY A 266 16.30 -17.82 -21.73
CA GLY A 266 16.02 -17.23 -23.03
C GLY A 266 15.57 -15.78 -22.93
N HIS A 267 15.30 -15.16 -24.07
CA HIS A 267 14.63 -13.85 -24.11
C HIS A 267 13.16 -13.97 -23.69
N ALA A 268 12.59 -12.84 -23.27
CA ALA A 268 11.18 -12.74 -22.90
C ALA A 268 10.22 -12.98 -24.08
N GLY A 269 10.65 -12.69 -25.31
CA GLY A 269 9.97 -13.08 -26.55
C GLY A 269 10.88 -13.87 -27.48
N ASN A 270 10.34 -14.29 -28.62
CA ASN A 270 11.08 -15.01 -29.65
C ASN A 270 11.82 -14.04 -30.58
N TYR A 271 12.58 -13.12 -30.02
CA TYR A 271 13.33 -12.13 -30.79
C TYR A 271 14.83 -12.26 -30.59
N ASN A 272 15.62 -11.74 -31.53
CA ASN A 272 17.08 -11.70 -31.41
C ASN A 272 17.71 -10.57 -32.24
N GLY A 273 18.68 -9.85 -31.68
CA GLY A 273 19.43 -8.81 -32.38
C GLY A 273 18.68 -7.47 -32.48
N ASN A 274 17.57 -7.41 -33.24
CA ASN A 274 16.80 -6.18 -33.40
C ASN A 274 15.30 -6.45 -33.23
N ALA A 275 14.70 -5.85 -32.20
CA ALA A 275 13.28 -6.02 -31.88
C ALA A 275 12.65 -4.67 -31.52
N SER A 276 11.34 -4.59 -31.66
CA SER A 276 10.48 -3.49 -31.24
C SER A 276 9.27 -4.01 -30.48
N TYR A 277 8.91 -3.35 -29.37
CA TYR A 277 7.81 -3.83 -28.54
C TYR A 277 6.48 -3.95 -29.31
N ALA A 278 6.20 -3.04 -30.26
CA ALA A 278 4.96 -3.03 -31.02
C ALA A 278 4.78 -4.25 -31.94
N THR A 279 5.90 -4.84 -32.37
CA THR A 279 5.93 -5.90 -33.38
C THR A 279 6.20 -7.27 -32.76
N ASP A 280 7.08 -7.31 -31.76
CA ASP A 280 7.77 -8.55 -31.35
C ASP A 280 7.39 -9.01 -29.93
N ALA A 281 6.68 -8.17 -29.17
CA ALA A 281 6.25 -8.53 -27.82
C ALA A 281 5.21 -9.66 -27.82
N LEU A 282 5.50 -10.70 -27.02
CA LEU A 282 4.62 -11.85 -26.83
C LEU A 282 3.52 -11.58 -25.79
N TYR A 283 3.77 -10.71 -24.83
CA TYR A 283 2.87 -10.35 -23.73
C TYR A 283 3.11 -8.89 -23.29
N LEU A 284 2.15 -8.30 -22.54
CA LEU A 284 2.12 -6.86 -22.25
C LEU A 284 3.28 -6.38 -21.39
N ASN A 285 3.65 -7.15 -20.36
CA ASN A 285 4.69 -6.78 -19.40
C ASN A 285 6.07 -7.37 -19.76
N ASP A 286 6.35 -7.57 -21.04
CA ASP A 286 7.70 -7.86 -21.56
C ASP A 286 8.53 -6.57 -21.51
N SER A 287 9.27 -6.39 -20.42
CA SER A 287 10.10 -5.20 -20.20
C SER A 287 11.22 -5.45 -19.20
N TRP A 288 12.25 -4.61 -19.23
CA TRP A 288 13.27 -4.47 -18.18
C TRP A 288 12.71 -4.34 -16.76
N ALA A 289 11.46 -3.88 -16.59
CA ALA A 289 10.83 -3.85 -15.27
C ALA A 289 10.62 -5.26 -14.69
N THR A 290 10.34 -6.28 -15.52
CA THR A 290 10.00 -7.64 -15.08
C THR A 290 11.15 -8.62 -15.25
N THR A 291 11.96 -8.46 -16.31
CA THR A 291 13.08 -9.33 -16.65
C THR A 291 14.18 -8.56 -17.38
N ILE A 292 15.44 -8.80 -16.99
CA ILE A 292 16.62 -8.31 -17.69
C ILE A 292 16.79 -8.94 -19.07
N MET A 293 16.08 -10.04 -19.37
CA MET A 293 16.10 -10.74 -20.65
C MET A 293 15.23 -10.09 -21.73
N SER A 294 14.48 -9.05 -21.38
CA SER A 294 13.71 -8.26 -22.34
C SER A 294 14.60 -7.31 -23.13
N TYR A 295 14.25 -7.07 -24.40
CA TYR A 295 14.86 -5.99 -25.19
C TYR A 295 14.23 -4.63 -24.91
N PHE A 296 13.04 -4.61 -24.31
CA PHE A 296 12.22 -3.41 -24.21
C PHE A 296 12.37 -2.75 -22.86
N ASP A 297 12.87 -1.51 -22.85
CA ASP A 297 12.85 -0.71 -21.64
C ASP A 297 11.43 -0.26 -21.25
N GLN A 298 11.28 0.30 -20.06
CA GLN A 298 9.97 0.69 -19.51
C GLN A 298 9.28 1.80 -20.31
N VAL A 299 10.02 2.56 -21.12
CA VAL A 299 9.50 3.65 -21.95
C VAL A 299 9.11 3.14 -23.33
N GLU A 300 9.86 2.20 -23.90
CA GLU A 300 9.46 1.52 -25.14
C GLU A 300 8.23 0.64 -24.94
N ASN A 301 8.18 -0.08 -23.82
CA ASN A 301 7.03 -0.89 -23.43
C ASN A 301 5.81 0.00 -23.13
N SER A 302 4.74 -0.13 -23.93
CA SER A 302 3.57 0.75 -23.80
C SER A 302 2.73 0.49 -22.56
N TYR A 303 2.83 -0.70 -21.94
CA TYR A 303 2.13 -1.04 -20.70
C TYR A 303 2.75 -0.30 -19.51
N PHE A 304 4.07 -0.41 -19.32
CA PHE A 304 4.78 0.24 -18.22
C PHE A 304 4.89 1.76 -18.38
N SER A 305 5.06 2.26 -19.61
CA SER A 305 5.08 3.71 -19.86
C SER A 305 3.75 4.39 -19.53
N GLN A 306 2.61 3.72 -19.74
CA GLN A 306 1.28 4.21 -19.32
C GLN A 306 1.11 4.22 -17.79
N LEU A 307 1.78 3.30 -17.09
CA LEU A 307 1.86 3.28 -15.63
C LEU A 307 2.90 4.27 -15.08
N GLY A 308 3.60 5.01 -15.94
CA GLY A 308 4.57 6.03 -15.54
C GLY A 308 5.93 5.48 -15.08
N TYR A 309 6.24 4.20 -15.35
CA TYR A 309 7.50 3.59 -14.93
C TYR A 309 8.69 4.33 -15.54
N SER A 310 9.75 4.46 -14.74
CA SER A 310 10.94 5.21 -15.13
C SER A 310 11.96 4.30 -15.80
N ARG A 311 12.47 4.71 -16.98
CA ARG A 311 13.64 4.07 -17.58
C ARG A 311 14.86 4.26 -16.70
N THR A 312 15.32 3.18 -16.08
CA THR A 312 16.40 3.18 -15.09
C THR A 312 17.37 2.03 -15.40
N PRO A 313 18.70 2.23 -15.30
CA PRO A 313 19.66 1.14 -15.45
C PRO A 313 19.37 0.00 -14.47
N LEU A 314 19.52 -1.25 -14.92
CA LEU A 314 19.31 -2.43 -14.08
C LEU A 314 20.62 -2.84 -13.39
N GLY A 315 20.59 -2.96 -12.07
CA GLY A 315 21.72 -3.38 -11.24
C GLY A 315 21.73 -4.87 -10.88
N THR A 316 20.60 -5.58 -11.04
CA THR A 316 20.46 -6.98 -10.68
C THR A 316 19.56 -7.71 -11.68
N PRO A 317 19.52 -9.06 -11.67
CA PRO A 317 18.36 -9.78 -12.18
C PRO A 317 17.06 -9.27 -11.53
N MET A 318 15.97 -9.26 -12.30
CA MET A 318 14.65 -8.76 -11.91
C MET A 318 13.74 -9.89 -11.42
N LEU A 319 12.54 -9.57 -10.94
CA LEU A 319 11.62 -10.53 -10.31
C LEU A 319 11.45 -11.84 -11.10
N ALA A 320 11.17 -11.76 -12.41
CA ALA A 320 10.93 -12.97 -13.20
C ALA A 320 12.22 -13.75 -13.49
N ASP A 321 13.37 -13.08 -13.55
CA ASP A 321 14.68 -13.72 -13.71
C ASP A 321 15.01 -14.59 -12.49
N ILE A 322 14.71 -14.08 -11.29
CA ILE A 322 14.93 -14.80 -10.03
C ILE A 322 14.06 -16.06 -9.98
N VAL A 323 12.77 -15.94 -10.30
CA VAL A 323 11.87 -17.11 -10.36
C VAL A 323 12.36 -18.12 -11.41
N ALA A 324 12.74 -17.65 -12.60
CA ALA A 324 13.21 -18.51 -13.68
C ALA A 324 14.48 -19.27 -13.31
N ILE A 325 15.49 -18.58 -12.78
CA ILE A 325 16.78 -19.19 -12.48
C ILE A 325 16.69 -20.15 -11.29
N GLN A 326 15.83 -19.85 -10.30
CA GLN A 326 15.57 -20.73 -9.17
C GLN A 326 14.77 -21.97 -9.57
N ASN A 327 13.92 -21.88 -10.59
CA ASN A 327 13.27 -23.07 -11.16
C ASN A 327 14.29 -24.03 -11.79
N LEU A 328 15.33 -23.51 -12.43
CA LEU A 328 16.40 -24.33 -13.03
C LEU A 328 17.34 -24.94 -11.98
N TYR A 329 17.71 -24.17 -10.95
CA TYR A 329 18.86 -24.48 -10.10
C TYR A 329 18.55 -24.60 -8.61
N GLY A 330 17.32 -24.31 -8.17
CA GLY A 330 16.97 -24.17 -6.76
C GLY A 330 17.43 -22.83 -6.18
N ALA A 331 16.73 -22.37 -5.15
CA ALA A 331 17.04 -21.13 -4.44
C ALA A 331 18.27 -21.28 -3.54
N GLY A 332 19.21 -20.33 -3.63
CA GLY A 332 20.39 -20.25 -2.77
C GLY A 332 20.16 -19.39 -1.52
N ASP A 333 21.04 -19.54 -0.52
CA ASP A 333 21.06 -18.66 0.66
C ASP A 333 21.84 -17.37 0.34
N ALA A 334 21.23 -16.21 0.55
CA ALA A 334 21.86 -14.90 0.43
C ALA A 334 21.63 -14.05 1.67
N ARG A 335 22.70 -13.40 2.15
CA ARG A 335 22.61 -12.30 3.13
C ARG A 335 21.86 -12.62 4.44
N THR A 336 21.93 -13.88 4.92
CA THR A 336 21.27 -14.44 6.14
C THR A 336 21.39 -13.71 7.50
N GLY A 337 22.06 -12.55 7.57
CA GLY A 337 22.10 -11.69 8.76
C GLY A 337 21.59 -10.29 8.43
N ASN A 338 21.42 -9.44 9.43
CA ASN A 338 20.84 -8.11 9.24
C ASN A 338 21.54 -7.29 8.15
N THR A 339 20.74 -6.81 7.20
CA THR A 339 21.18 -6.10 6.01
C THR A 339 20.44 -4.77 5.88
N ILE A 340 21.16 -3.71 5.52
CA ILE A 340 20.58 -2.40 5.17
C ILE A 340 20.82 -2.16 3.69
N TYR A 341 19.75 -1.90 2.94
CA TYR A 341 19.75 -1.54 1.52
C TYR A 341 19.46 -0.05 1.36
N GLY A 342 19.96 0.59 0.31
CA GLY A 342 19.79 2.03 0.08
C GLY A 342 20.92 2.86 0.70
N PHE A 343 20.58 3.87 1.50
CA PHE A 343 21.54 4.64 2.28
C PHE A 343 22.08 3.82 3.45
N ASN A 344 23.22 4.23 4.00
CA ASN A 344 23.82 3.60 5.19
C ASN A 344 24.01 2.07 5.06
N ILE A 345 24.30 1.63 3.84
CA ILE A 345 24.38 0.22 3.46
C ILE A 345 25.24 -0.61 4.43
N SER A 346 24.74 -1.78 4.79
CA SER A 346 25.44 -2.75 5.64
C SER A 346 25.05 -4.16 5.24
N GLY A 347 26.00 -5.07 5.05
CA GLY A 347 25.70 -6.45 4.62
C GLY A 347 25.34 -6.63 3.13
N ALA A 348 24.91 -5.57 2.45
CA ALA A 348 24.58 -5.58 1.01
C ALA A 348 25.77 -5.14 0.11
N PRO A 349 25.84 -5.63 -1.15
CA PRO A 349 26.78 -5.18 -2.17
C PRO A 349 26.60 -3.72 -2.62
N GLU A 350 27.66 -3.13 -3.18
CA GLU A 350 27.73 -1.71 -3.60
C GLU A 350 26.60 -1.25 -4.53
N ILE A 351 26.02 -2.15 -5.35
CA ILE A 351 24.92 -1.80 -6.27
C ILE A 351 23.67 -1.26 -5.55
N PHE A 352 23.49 -1.66 -4.28
CA PHE A 352 22.35 -1.24 -3.46
C PHE A 352 22.63 0.08 -2.71
N ASP A 353 23.83 0.66 -2.85
CA ASP A 353 24.22 1.90 -2.15
C ASP A 353 23.64 3.13 -2.85
N ALA A 354 22.62 3.74 -2.26
CA ALA A 354 21.94 4.92 -2.80
C ALA A 354 22.83 6.18 -2.82
N THR A 355 23.95 6.21 -2.07
CA THR A 355 24.91 7.32 -2.13
C THR A 355 25.74 7.30 -3.41
N LEU A 356 25.94 6.11 -3.98
CA LEU A 356 26.69 5.89 -5.21
C LEU A 356 25.74 5.81 -6.41
N TYR A 357 24.62 5.12 -6.25
CA TYR A 357 23.64 4.85 -7.30
C TYR A 357 22.24 5.32 -6.88
N SER A 358 22.00 6.63 -7.00
CA SER A 358 20.71 7.24 -6.66
C SER A 358 19.59 6.96 -7.67
N ARG A 359 19.92 6.45 -8.86
CA ARG A 359 18.97 6.12 -9.94
C ARG A 359 19.34 4.79 -10.57
N ILE A 360 19.04 3.72 -9.86
CA ILE A 360 19.23 2.35 -10.29
C ILE A 360 17.98 1.53 -9.98
N ALA A 361 17.71 0.51 -10.80
CA ALA A 361 16.67 -0.46 -10.55
C ALA A 361 17.27 -1.79 -10.12
N TYR A 362 16.67 -2.42 -9.11
CA TYR A 362 17.12 -3.70 -8.56
C TYR A 362 15.98 -4.46 -7.90
N THR A 363 16.20 -5.76 -7.73
CA THR A 363 15.35 -6.63 -6.92
C THR A 363 16.15 -7.13 -5.71
N VAL A 364 15.61 -6.93 -4.52
CA VAL A 364 16.20 -7.43 -3.27
C VAL A 364 15.92 -8.92 -3.15
N TYR A 365 16.97 -9.71 -3.00
CA TYR A 365 16.89 -11.11 -2.59
C TYR A 365 17.60 -11.27 -1.25
N ASP A 366 16.89 -11.68 -0.21
CA ASP A 366 17.45 -11.91 1.12
C ASP A 366 16.80 -13.16 1.72
N THR A 367 17.56 -13.92 2.49
CA THR A 367 17.11 -15.21 3.05
C THR A 367 17.10 -15.24 4.57
N GLY A 368 17.43 -14.12 5.21
CA GLY A 368 17.11 -13.93 6.61
C GLY A 368 17.97 -12.87 7.28
N GLY A 369 17.61 -12.56 8.50
CA GLY A 369 18.17 -11.40 9.19
C GLY A 369 17.02 -10.58 9.72
N ARG A 370 17.34 -9.33 10.02
CA ARG A 370 16.34 -8.28 10.16
C ARG A 370 16.85 -7.12 9.34
N ASP A 371 16.12 -6.82 8.29
CA ASP A 371 16.61 -6.08 7.15
C ASP A 371 15.86 -4.76 7.00
N THR A 372 16.54 -3.75 6.45
CA THR A 372 16.00 -2.39 6.35
C THR A 372 16.16 -1.86 4.93
N LEU A 373 15.08 -1.33 4.36
CA LEU A 373 15.16 -0.40 3.23
C LEU A 373 15.35 1.02 3.78
N ASP A 374 16.56 1.56 3.68
CA ASP A 374 16.88 2.91 4.14
C ASP A 374 16.92 3.89 2.97
N TYR A 375 15.86 4.67 2.81
CA TYR A 375 15.75 5.68 1.75
C TYR A 375 15.77 7.11 2.30
N SER A 376 16.32 7.30 3.50
CA SER A 376 16.27 8.56 4.25
C SER A 376 17.02 9.73 3.63
N GLY A 377 17.88 9.48 2.62
CA GLY A 377 18.64 10.52 1.94
C GLY A 377 17.92 11.16 0.76
N PHE A 378 16.73 10.68 0.39
CA PHE A 378 15.93 11.27 -0.69
C PHE A 378 14.99 12.35 -0.16
N GLY A 379 14.68 13.33 -1.01
CA GLY A 379 13.67 14.36 -0.74
C GLY A 379 12.57 14.42 -1.79
N ALA A 380 12.44 13.35 -2.59
CA ALA A 380 11.29 13.15 -3.47
C ALA A 380 10.28 12.27 -2.76
N ASP A 381 8.99 12.43 -3.05
CA ASP A 381 7.93 11.55 -2.57
C ASP A 381 8.18 10.11 -3.03
N GLN A 382 8.09 9.17 -2.09
CA GLN A 382 8.42 7.77 -2.27
C GLN A 382 7.20 6.88 -2.07
N LEU A 383 7.23 5.72 -2.72
CA LEU A 383 6.38 4.59 -2.38
C LEU A 383 7.31 3.45 -1.97
N ILE A 384 7.29 3.06 -0.71
CA ILE A 384 8.09 1.96 -0.16
C ILE A 384 7.13 0.82 0.19
N ASP A 385 7.23 -0.30 -0.52
CA ASP A 385 6.38 -1.46 -0.31
C ASP A 385 7.24 -2.64 0.14
N LEU A 386 7.07 -3.07 1.40
CA LEU A 386 7.83 -4.18 1.99
C LEU A 386 7.30 -5.56 1.60
N ARG A 387 6.22 -5.65 0.81
CA ARG A 387 5.65 -6.93 0.38
C ARG A 387 6.47 -7.52 -0.77
N ALA A 388 6.71 -8.83 -0.71
CA ALA A 388 7.36 -9.55 -1.80
C ALA A 388 6.55 -9.44 -3.11
N GLU A 389 7.26 -9.36 -4.23
CA GLU A 389 6.73 -9.20 -5.60
C GLU A 389 6.01 -7.88 -5.88
N HIS A 390 6.12 -6.90 -4.97
CA HIS A 390 5.66 -5.54 -5.19
C HIS A 390 6.80 -4.61 -5.61
N TYR A 391 6.44 -3.52 -6.28
CA TYR A 391 7.37 -2.48 -6.72
C TYR A 391 7.25 -1.22 -5.85
N SER A 392 8.39 -0.63 -5.56
CA SER A 392 8.58 0.64 -4.88
C SER A 392 9.02 1.72 -5.86
N ASN A 393 8.66 2.97 -5.56
CA ASN A 393 9.06 4.18 -6.27
C ASN A 393 10.08 4.94 -5.43
N ILE A 394 11.35 4.85 -5.78
CA ILE A 394 12.45 5.32 -4.92
C ILE A 394 13.26 6.40 -5.63
N GLY A 395 13.61 7.46 -4.90
CA GLY A 395 14.49 8.52 -5.40
C GLY A 395 13.94 9.29 -6.61
N GLY A 396 12.61 9.44 -6.68
CA GLY A 396 11.90 10.10 -7.79
C GLY A 396 11.79 9.26 -9.07
N SER A 397 12.15 7.97 -9.01
CA SER A 397 11.89 6.98 -10.08
C SER A 397 10.67 6.14 -9.72
N VAL A 398 9.92 5.70 -10.73
CA VAL A 398 8.73 4.87 -10.57
C VAL A 398 9.06 3.42 -10.93
N GLY A 399 8.74 2.49 -10.03
CA GLY A 399 8.84 1.05 -10.23
C GLY A 399 10.26 0.51 -10.36
N ASN A 400 11.24 1.14 -9.69
CA ASN A 400 12.65 0.78 -9.83
C ASN A 400 13.15 -0.22 -8.77
N VAL A 401 12.52 -0.31 -7.60
CA VAL A 401 12.91 -1.28 -6.57
C VAL A 401 11.83 -2.33 -6.38
N ALA A 402 12.20 -3.60 -6.26
CA ALA A 402 11.28 -4.67 -5.92
C ALA A 402 11.89 -5.61 -4.87
N ILE A 403 11.04 -6.40 -4.20
CA ILE A 403 11.45 -7.46 -3.28
C ILE A 403 11.12 -8.81 -3.90
N ALA A 404 12.07 -9.74 -3.96
CA ALA A 404 11.86 -11.04 -4.58
C ALA A 404 10.87 -11.92 -3.80
N ARG A 405 10.29 -12.90 -4.49
CA ARG A 405 9.40 -13.91 -3.91
C ARG A 405 10.02 -14.57 -2.68
N GLY A 406 9.24 -14.64 -1.60
CA GLY A 406 9.64 -15.36 -0.38
C GLY A 406 10.66 -14.62 0.48
N VAL A 407 11.08 -13.41 0.09
CA VAL A 407 11.91 -12.52 0.90
C VAL A 407 11.02 -11.75 1.86
N ILE A 408 11.50 -11.57 3.09
CA ILE A 408 10.88 -10.71 4.10
C ILE A 408 11.87 -9.60 4.40
N ILE A 409 11.41 -8.35 4.29
CA ILE A 409 12.14 -7.17 4.75
C ILE A 409 11.31 -6.54 5.85
N GLU A 410 11.89 -6.34 7.03
CA GLU A 410 11.15 -5.93 8.23
C GLU A 410 11.02 -4.42 8.33
N ASP A 411 12.04 -3.65 7.95
CA ASP A 411 12.11 -2.24 8.32
C ASP A 411 12.19 -1.32 7.09
N ALA A 412 11.62 -0.11 7.20
CA ALA A 412 11.67 0.90 6.13
C ALA A 412 11.86 2.32 6.68
N ARG A 413 12.63 3.14 5.96
CA ARG A 413 12.80 4.57 6.25
C ARG A 413 12.50 5.41 5.01
N GLY A 414 11.47 6.24 5.11
CA GLY A 414 11.17 7.35 4.21
C GLY A 414 12.23 8.43 4.26
N GLY A 415 12.11 9.38 3.35
CA GLY A 415 13.00 10.52 3.12
C GLY A 415 12.46 11.79 3.75
N SER A 416 12.60 12.90 3.05
CA SER A 416 11.98 14.19 3.44
C SER A 416 10.80 14.58 2.53
N GLY A 417 10.32 13.65 1.70
CA GLY A 417 9.18 13.82 0.80
C GLY A 417 7.88 13.42 1.49
N SER A 418 6.74 13.52 0.81
CA SER A 418 5.48 12.95 1.31
C SER A 418 5.39 11.49 0.87
N ASP A 419 5.84 10.60 1.74
CA ASP A 419 6.10 9.21 1.43
C ASP A 419 4.92 8.29 1.80
N GLN A 420 4.80 7.18 1.08
CA GLN A 420 3.88 6.09 1.41
C GLN A 420 4.70 4.86 1.76
N ILE A 421 4.48 4.29 2.94
CA ILE A 421 5.21 3.13 3.43
C ILE A 421 4.22 2.03 3.81
N PHE A 422 4.30 0.89 3.12
CA PHE A 422 3.49 -0.28 3.38
C PHE A 422 4.35 -1.39 3.99
N GLY A 423 3.98 -1.82 5.19
CA GLY A 423 4.51 -2.98 5.90
C GLY A 423 4.07 -4.31 5.27
N ASN A 424 4.34 -5.41 5.97
CA ASN A 424 4.04 -6.76 5.53
C ASN A 424 3.60 -7.66 6.70
N ASP A 425 3.46 -8.96 6.45
CA ASP A 425 3.09 -9.94 7.48
C ASP A 425 4.30 -10.31 8.38
N ALA A 426 5.10 -9.32 8.81
CA ALA A 426 6.16 -9.44 9.79
C ALA A 426 6.07 -8.30 10.82
N VAL A 427 6.91 -8.33 11.85
CA VAL A 427 7.02 -7.20 12.78
C VAL A 427 7.85 -6.11 12.11
N ASN A 428 7.23 -4.99 11.78
CA ASN A 428 7.82 -3.91 11.02
C ASN A 428 8.22 -2.72 11.90
N TYR A 429 9.32 -2.06 11.53
CA TYR A 429 9.64 -0.73 12.05
C TYR A 429 9.70 0.26 10.89
N LEU A 430 8.77 1.20 10.91
CA LEU A 430 8.54 2.16 9.84
C LEU A 430 8.81 3.59 10.35
N TRP A 431 9.53 4.37 9.56
CA TRP A 431 9.82 5.77 9.83
C TRP A 431 9.51 6.62 8.60
N GLY A 432 8.61 7.59 8.71
CA GLY A 432 8.34 8.59 7.66
C GLY A 432 9.48 9.60 7.54
N ASN A 433 9.91 10.11 8.70
CA ASN A 433 10.92 11.15 8.95
C ASN A 433 10.40 12.58 8.78
N SER A 434 10.38 13.14 7.59
CA SER A 434 9.86 14.50 7.39
C SER A 434 8.98 14.52 6.16
N GLY A 435 7.97 15.37 6.16
CA GLY A 435 6.96 15.38 5.11
C GLY A 435 5.65 14.81 5.65
N ASN A 436 4.59 14.91 4.86
CA ASN A 436 3.29 14.37 5.23
C ASN A 436 3.20 12.95 4.71
N ASP A 437 3.43 11.98 5.57
CA ASP A 437 3.63 10.59 5.22
C ASP A 437 2.39 9.74 5.52
N ILE A 438 2.21 8.65 4.77
CA ILE A 438 1.19 7.63 5.03
C ILE A 438 1.90 6.31 5.31
N LEU A 439 1.71 5.77 6.52
CA LEU A 439 2.35 4.55 6.98
C LEU A 439 1.30 3.53 7.40
N ASP A 440 1.28 2.36 6.75
CA ASP A 440 0.41 1.22 7.09
C ASP A 440 1.30 0.03 7.45
N SER A 441 1.30 -0.41 8.72
CA SER A 441 2.22 -1.44 9.20
C SER A 441 1.71 -2.87 9.02
N GLY A 442 0.39 -3.09 8.96
CA GLY A 442 -0.18 -4.39 8.59
C GLY A 442 -0.77 -5.19 9.75
N ARG A 443 -0.16 -6.32 10.13
CA ARG A 443 -0.84 -7.39 10.90
C ARG A 443 -0.20 -7.80 12.22
N TYR A 444 1.08 -7.56 12.41
CA TYR A 444 1.79 -8.00 13.60
C TYR A 444 2.12 -6.80 14.50
N PRO A 445 2.58 -7.01 15.74
CA PRO A 445 2.95 -5.90 16.61
C PRO A 445 4.09 -5.07 16.04
N ASP A 446 3.77 -3.88 15.55
CA ASP A 446 4.65 -3.01 14.78
C ASP A 446 5.06 -1.75 15.55
N VAL A 447 6.08 -1.05 15.03
CA VAL A 447 6.50 0.25 15.53
C VAL A 447 6.52 1.25 14.39
N VAL A 448 5.66 2.27 14.47
CA VAL A 448 5.46 3.27 13.43
C VAL A 448 5.78 4.66 13.97
N ARG A 449 6.55 5.44 13.22
CA ARG A 449 6.83 6.85 13.52
C ARG A 449 6.61 7.70 12.28
N GLY A 450 5.76 8.71 12.39
CA GLY A 450 5.54 9.74 11.37
C GLY A 450 6.79 10.61 11.25
N GLY A 451 6.95 11.55 12.17
CA GLY A 451 8.12 12.41 12.26
C GLY A 451 7.73 13.89 12.29
N ASP A 452 8.27 14.68 11.37
CA ASP A 452 7.86 16.08 11.17
C ASP A 452 6.89 16.16 9.98
N GLY A 453 5.67 16.65 10.17
CA GLY A 453 4.69 16.84 9.09
C GLY A 453 3.33 16.28 9.49
N ASP A 454 2.30 16.54 8.68
CA ASP A 454 0.96 16.02 9.00
C ASP A 454 0.86 14.57 8.52
N ASP A 455 1.09 13.59 9.41
CA ASP A 455 1.22 12.18 9.07
C ASP A 455 -0.07 11.37 9.30
N HIS A 456 -0.22 10.28 8.55
CA HIS A 456 -1.28 9.30 8.74
C HIS A 456 -0.69 7.92 9.03
N LEU A 457 -0.87 7.45 10.27
CA LEU A 457 -0.32 6.19 10.76
C LEU A 457 -1.43 5.17 11.00
N MET A 458 -1.28 3.98 10.44
CA MET A 458 -2.21 2.85 10.58
C MET A 458 -1.48 1.61 11.10
N GLY A 459 -1.87 1.14 12.29
CA GLY A 459 -1.30 -0.05 12.94
C GLY A 459 -1.88 -1.35 12.41
N GLY A 460 -3.16 -1.32 12.04
CA GLY A 460 -3.85 -2.45 11.43
C GLY A 460 -4.26 -3.49 12.46
N PHE A 461 -3.76 -4.72 12.36
CA PHE A 461 -3.89 -5.69 13.45
C PHE A 461 -2.57 -5.74 14.20
N GLY A 462 -2.59 -6.01 15.51
CA GLY A 462 -1.34 -6.11 16.22
C GLY A 462 -1.45 -5.73 17.67
N SER A 463 -0.39 -5.15 18.20
CA SER A 463 -0.35 -4.50 19.51
C SER A 463 0.75 -3.47 19.35
N ASP A 464 0.37 -2.38 18.73
CA ASP A 464 1.27 -1.54 17.96
C ASP A 464 1.75 -0.36 18.79
N VAL A 465 2.84 0.23 18.36
CA VAL A 465 3.34 1.48 18.93
C VAL A 465 3.43 2.50 17.82
N LEU A 466 2.50 3.45 17.80
CA LEU A 466 2.39 4.48 16.79
C LEU A 466 2.68 5.86 17.40
N ARG A 467 3.44 6.69 16.68
CA ARG A 467 3.84 8.01 17.15
C ARG A 467 3.84 9.01 16.00
N GLY A 468 2.95 9.99 16.08
CA GLY A 468 2.88 11.10 15.14
C GLY A 468 4.14 11.97 15.16
N ASP A 469 4.56 12.36 16.37
CA ASP A 469 5.70 13.25 16.68
C ASP A 469 5.36 14.75 16.56
N SER A 470 5.53 15.43 15.42
CA SER A 470 5.29 16.89 15.30
C SER A 470 4.31 17.22 14.18
N ASP A 471 3.54 18.30 14.38
CA ASP A 471 2.49 18.79 13.48
C ASP A 471 1.19 17.97 13.62
N MET A 472 0.21 18.09 12.71
CA MET A 472 -1.14 17.52 12.93
C MET A 472 -1.23 16.09 12.40
N ASP A 473 -1.29 15.12 13.30
CA ASP A 473 -1.27 13.71 12.93
C ASP A 473 -2.63 13.02 13.05
N LEU A 474 -2.86 12.03 12.18
CA LEU A 474 -3.90 11.02 12.32
C LEU A 474 -3.26 9.68 12.67
N VAL A 475 -3.55 9.16 13.86
CA VAL A 475 -2.98 7.92 14.38
C VAL A 475 -4.09 6.91 14.66
N GLU A 476 -4.09 5.79 13.95
CA GLU A 476 -5.08 4.73 14.05
C GLU A 476 -4.44 3.41 14.54
N GLY A 477 -4.80 2.95 15.75
CA GLY A 477 -4.29 1.71 16.34
C GLY A 477 -4.83 0.49 15.60
N GLY A 478 -6.15 0.35 15.57
CA GLY A 478 -6.83 -0.65 14.77
C GLY A 478 -7.36 -1.79 15.64
N ALA A 479 -6.84 -3.00 15.49
CA ALA A 479 -7.25 -4.14 16.28
C ALA A 479 -6.07 -4.66 17.07
N GLY A 480 -6.13 -4.57 18.40
CA GLY A 480 -4.93 -4.85 19.17
C GLY A 480 -4.97 -4.31 20.57
N TRP A 481 -3.79 -4.21 21.18
CA TRP A 481 -3.58 -3.47 22.42
C TRP A 481 -2.51 -2.43 22.09
N ASP A 482 -2.95 -1.27 21.66
CA ASP A 482 -2.11 -0.32 20.95
C ASP A 482 -1.66 0.81 21.88
N ASN A 483 -0.50 1.39 21.61
CA ASN A 483 -0.05 2.62 22.27
C ASN A 483 0.15 3.71 21.21
N LEU A 484 -0.71 4.72 21.27
CA LEU A 484 -0.78 5.83 20.33
C LEU A 484 -0.26 7.10 21.02
N PHE A 485 0.62 7.82 20.34
CA PHE A 485 1.16 9.10 20.77
C PHE A 485 0.95 10.12 19.65
N GLY A 486 0.23 11.21 19.92
CA GLY A 486 0.10 12.35 18.99
C GLY A 486 1.42 13.08 18.92
N GLY A 487 1.74 13.82 19.98
CA GLY A 487 3.03 14.46 20.13
C GLY A 487 2.84 15.95 20.34
N SER A 488 3.30 16.77 19.40
CA SER A 488 2.97 18.20 19.40
C SER A 488 2.16 18.54 18.17
N GLY A 489 0.98 19.12 18.32
CA GLY A 489 0.04 19.24 17.22
C GLY A 489 -1.38 19.24 17.76
N ASP A 490 -2.35 19.53 16.91
CA ASP A 490 -3.76 19.28 17.27
C ASP A 490 -4.13 17.92 16.65
N ASP A 491 -3.88 16.82 17.36
CA ASP A 491 -3.83 15.46 16.79
C ASP A 491 -5.17 14.71 16.86
N ILE A 492 -5.34 13.68 16.03
CA ILE A 492 -6.44 12.73 16.09
C ILE A 492 -5.91 11.32 16.36
N LEU A 493 -6.29 10.74 17.50
CA LEU A 493 -5.91 9.39 17.92
C LEU A 493 -7.15 8.51 18.01
N LEU A 494 -7.15 7.40 17.27
CA LEU A 494 -8.24 6.41 17.22
C LEU A 494 -7.72 5.04 17.69
N GLY A 495 -8.09 4.61 18.91
CA GLY A 495 -7.72 3.30 19.46
C GLY A 495 -8.38 2.15 18.68
N ASN A 496 -9.68 2.30 18.42
CA ASN A 496 -10.54 1.33 17.73
C ASN A 496 -10.87 0.09 18.58
N ASN A 497 -10.42 -1.12 18.24
CA ASN A 497 -10.74 -2.32 19.00
C ASN A 497 -9.55 -2.74 19.85
N GLY A 498 -9.66 -2.68 21.16
CA GLY A 498 -8.51 -2.99 21.99
C GLY A 498 -8.62 -2.52 23.42
N ASN A 499 -7.60 -2.79 24.22
CA ASN A 499 -7.43 -2.06 25.47
C ASN A 499 -6.24 -1.14 25.25
N ASP A 500 -6.53 0.04 24.73
CA ASP A 500 -5.55 0.91 24.10
C ASP A 500 -5.06 2.00 25.05
N ARG A 501 -3.92 2.58 24.72
CA ARG A 501 -3.37 3.75 25.42
C ARG A 501 -3.18 4.88 24.43
N LEU A 502 -3.91 5.97 24.65
CA LEU A 502 -3.88 7.14 23.81
C LEU A 502 -3.29 8.33 24.60
N TYR A 503 -2.28 8.96 24.03
CA TYR A 503 -1.59 10.12 24.58
C TYR A 503 -1.59 11.26 23.57
N GLY A 504 -2.40 12.30 23.80
CA GLY A 504 -2.45 13.50 22.95
C GLY A 504 -1.16 14.32 23.04
N ASP A 505 -0.62 14.40 24.26
CA ASP A 505 0.59 15.15 24.61
C ASP A 505 0.40 16.68 24.55
N GLY A 506 0.59 17.36 23.42
CA GLY A 506 0.59 18.82 23.39
C GLY A 506 -0.16 19.44 22.21
N GLY A 507 -1.24 20.13 22.50
CA GLY A 507 -2.13 20.82 21.55
C GLY A 507 -3.57 20.46 21.87
N ASN A 508 -4.52 20.80 21.02
CA ASN A 508 -5.94 20.51 21.25
C ASN A 508 -6.28 19.20 20.52
N ASP A 509 -6.21 18.10 21.25
CA ASP A 509 -6.25 16.77 20.65
C ASP A 509 -7.66 16.18 20.66
N ARG A 510 -7.89 15.23 19.75
CA ARG A 510 -9.08 14.36 19.73
C ARG A 510 -8.64 12.92 19.96
N LEU A 511 -9.02 12.34 21.10
CA LEU A 511 -8.75 10.95 21.43
C LEU A 511 -10.07 10.17 21.50
N GLU A 512 -10.15 9.06 20.78
CA GLU A 512 -11.27 8.10 20.82
C GLU A 512 -10.73 6.71 21.16
N GLY A 513 -11.09 6.17 22.33
CA GLY A 513 -10.66 4.83 22.77
C GLY A 513 -11.27 3.74 21.88
N GLY A 514 -12.60 3.75 21.75
CA GLY A 514 -13.31 2.85 20.87
C GLY A 514 -13.98 1.74 21.68
N SER A 515 -13.51 0.50 21.58
CA SER A 515 -14.07 -0.62 22.33
C SER A 515 -13.01 -1.36 23.11
N GLY A 516 -13.29 -1.65 24.37
CA GLY A 516 -12.41 -2.24 25.36
C GLY A 516 -12.14 -1.24 26.50
N GLY A 517 -11.26 -1.61 27.43
CA GLY A 517 -10.94 -0.75 28.57
C GLY A 517 -9.72 0.08 28.30
N ASP A 518 -9.92 1.35 27.95
CA ASP A 518 -8.92 2.23 27.39
C ASP A 518 -8.32 3.20 28.43
N LEU A 519 -7.12 3.69 28.13
CA LEU A 519 -6.48 4.77 28.87
C LEU A 519 -6.27 5.98 27.95
N LEU A 520 -7.00 7.06 28.20
CA LEU A 520 -6.87 8.31 27.45
C LEU A 520 -6.21 9.38 28.32
N ARG A 521 -5.22 10.09 27.75
CA ARG A 521 -4.54 11.21 28.39
C ARG A 521 -4.37 12.36 27.39
N GLY A 522 -5.17 13.42 27.55
CA GLY A 522 -5.10 14.64 26.71
C GLY A 522 -3.84 15.45 26.96
N ALA A 523 -3.45 15.57 28.23
CA ALA A 523 -2.27 16.31 28.67
C ALA A 523 -2.38 17.83 28.48
N GLY A 524 -2.04 18.38 27.31
CA GLY A 524 -1.76 19.81 27.18
C GLY A 524 -2.56 20.54 26.12
N GLY A 525 -3.83 20.88 26.37
CA GLY A 525 -4.60 21.79 25.52
C GLY A 525 -6.08 21.72 25.85
N ASN A 526 -6.97 22.10 24.94
CA ASN A 526 -8.41 21.89 25.15
C ASN A 526 -8.84 20.66 24.38
N ASP A 527 -8.84 19.52 25.05
CA ASP A 527 -8.93 18.23 24.39
C ASP A 527 -10.38 17.73 24.30
N PHE A 528 -10.63 16.91 23.30
CA PHE A 528 -11.81 16.07 23.19
C PHE A 528 -11.41 14.62 23.50
N LEU A 529 -11.98 14.05 24.56
CA LEU A 529 -11.70 12.69 25.01
C LEU A 529 -12.98 11.87 25.04
N ASP A 530 -13.02 10.75 24.33
CA ASP A 530 -14.16 9.84 24.24
C ASP A 530 -13.69 8.41 24.54
N GLY A 531 -14.07 7.86 25.69
CA GLY A 531 -13.69 6.50 26.13
C GLY A 531 -14.28 5.44 25.21
N GLY A 532 -15.60 5.39 25.15
CA GLY A 532 -16.32 4.49 24.23
C GLY A 532 -16.97 3.32 24.96
N ASP A 533 -16.80 2.11 24.43
CA ASP A 533 -17.39 0.92 25.01
C ASP A 533 -16.38 0.21 25.93
N GLY A 534 -16.53 0.31 27.25
CA GLY A 534 -15.73 -0.44 28.21
C GLY A 534 -15.48 0.36 29.47
N ASN A 535 -14.64 -0.19 30.37
CA ASN A 535 -14.32 0.53 31.61
C ASN A 535 -13.05 1.33 31.40
N ASP A 536 -13.20 2.62 31.16
CA ASP A 536 -12.13 3.50 30.72
C ASP A 536 -11.49 4.28 31.86
N THR A 537 -10.25 4.70 31.65
CA THR A 537 -9.58 5.68 32.50
C THR A 537 -9.21 6.89 31.67
N ILE A 538 -9.87 8.02 31.95
CA ILE A 538 -9.72 9.24 31.15
C ILE A 538 -9.08 10.35 32.00
N ARG A 539 -8.06 11.03 31.45
CA ARG A 539 -7.35 12.14 32.10
C ARG A 539 -7.22 13.34 31.17
N GLY A 540 -7.94 14.42 31.45
CA GLY A 540 -7.82 15.69 30.71
C GLY A 540 -6.53 16.46 31.04
N GLU A 541 -6.12 16.45 32.31
CA GLU A 541 -4.93 17.13 32.84
C GLU A 541 -4.94 18.68 32.76
N TRP A 542 -4.62 19.31 31.62
CA TRP A 542 -4.59 20.77 31.50
C TRP A 542 -5.61 21.25 30.47
N GLY A 543 -6.04 22.50 30.59
CA GLY A 543 -6.94 23.15 29.65
C GLY A 543 -8.41 22.75 29.83
N SER A 544 -9.30 23.32 29.03
CA SER A 544 -10.75 23.13 29.16
C SER A 544 -11.23 22.01 28.26
N ASN A 545 -11.39 20.83 28.83
CA ASN A 545 -11.60 19.58 28.13
C ASN A 545 -13.09 19.25 27.98
N THR A 546 -13.41 18.52 26.91
CA THR A 546 -14.71 17.86 26.74
C THR A 546 -14.50 16.35 26.84
N ILE A 547 -15.12 15.73 27.83
CA ILE A 547 -14.87 14.33 28.19
C ILE A 547 -16.18 13.53 28.19
N PHE A 548 -16.15 12.37 27.53
CA PHE A 548 -17.23 11.39 27.52
C PHE A 548 -16.69 10.03 27.96
N GLY A 549 -17.25 9.44 29.02
CA GLY A 549 -16.98 8.04 29.41
C GLY A 549 -17.68 7.07 28.46
N ARG A 550 -18.97 7.31 28.20
CA ARG A 550 -19.89 6.55 27.34
C ARG A 550 -20.46 5.33 28.02
N THR A 551 -19.98 4.11 27.76
CA THR A 551 -20.60 2.90 28.32
C THR A 551 -19.59 2.08 29.10
N GLY A 552 -19.91 1.73 30.34
CA GLY A 552 -19.01 1.02 31.23
C GLY A 552 -18.86 1.77 32.55
N ALA A 553 -18.07 1.22 33.47
CA ALA A 553 -17.80 1.89 34.73
C ALA A 553 -16.47 2.63 34.62
N ASP A 554 -16.54 3.92 34.36
CA ASP A 554 -15.41 4.75 33.97
C ASP A 554 -14.77 5.46 35.17
N THR A 555 -13.49 5.79 35.03
CA THR A 555 -12.77 6.65 35.98
C THR A 555 -12.24 7.88 35.26
N ILE A 556 -12.82 9.04 35.57
CA ILE A 556 -12.55 10.30 34.87
C ILE A 556 -11.86 11.30 35.80
N PHE A 557 -10.74 11.85 35.35
CA PHE A 557 -10.04 12.99 35.97
C PHE A 557 -10.02 14.15 34.97
N ALA A 558 -10.85 15.18 35.20
CA ALA A 558 -11.03 16.27 34.24
C ALA A 558 -9.79 17.17 34.16
N GLY A 559 -9.19 17.51 35.31
CA GLY A 559 -7.91 18.20 35.36
C GLY A 559 -8.02 19.67 35.78
N GLN A 560 -7.27 20.52 35.10
CA GLN A 560 -7.25 21.97 35.32
C GLN A 560 -7.96 22.68 34.17
N GLY A 561 -9.11 23.30 34.40
CA GLY A 561 -9.81 23.90 33.27
C GLY A 561 -11.17 24.46 33.59
N PHE A 562 -11.97 24.61 32.54
CA PHE A 562 -13.42 24.70 32.65
C PHE A 562 -13.96 23.49 31.89
N ASP A 563 -13.97 22.36 32.56
CA ASP A 563 -14.20 21.07 31.90
C ASP A 563 -15.69 20.79 31.74
N THR A 564 -16.03 20.02 30.71
CA THR A 564 -17.36 19.44 30.52
C THR A 564 -17.22 17.93 30.48
N VAL A 565 -17.78 17.25 31.48
CA VAL A 565 -17.67 15.81 31.67
C VAL A 565 -19.05 15.17 31.62
N ARG A 566 -19.18 14.07 30.86
CA ARG A 566 -20.32 13.17 30.87
C ARG A 566 -19.84 11.76 31.16
N GLY A 567 -20.31 11.17 32.26
CA GLY A 567 -20.02 9.78 32.63
C GLY A 567 -20.60 8.83 31.59
N GLY A 568 -21.93 8.78 31.51
CA GLY A 568 -22.65 8.01 30.51
C GLY A 568 -23.49 6.94 31.17
N SER A 569 -23.31 5.67 30.79
CA SER A 569 -24.00 4.56 31.44
C SER A 569 -23.01 3.66 32.16
N GLY A 570 -23.32 3.32 33.41
CA GLY A 570 -22.48 2.53 34.29
C GLY A 570 -22.14 3.34 35.53
N SER A 571 -21.65 2.68 36.58
CA SER A 571 -21.32 3.39 37.83
C SER A 571 -19.96 4.05 37.71
N ASP A 572 -19.97 5.35 37.43
CA ASP A 572 -18.77 6.12 37.13
C ASP A 572 -18.15 6.78 38.37
N LEU A 573 -16.84 6.99 38.30
CA LEU A 573 -16.07 7.74 39.29
C LEU A 573 -15.47 8.98 38.63
N ILE A 574 -15.99 10.16 38.96
CA ILE A 574 -15.67 11.42 38.29
C ILE A 574 -15.03 12.41 39.26
N TYR A 575 -13.87 12.95 38.87
CA TYR A 575 -13.17 14.05 39.53
C TYR A 575 -13.07 15.25 38.58
N GLY A 576 -13.73 16.37 38.89
CA GLY A 576 -13.55 17.66 38.19
C GLY A 576 -12.18 18.29 38.46
N GLU A 577 -11.63 18.06 39.64
CA GLU A 577 -10.33 18.55 40.10
C GLU A 577 -10.25 20.07 40.26
N ARG A 578 -9.77 20.85 39.29
CA ARG A 578 -9.61 22.31 39.42
C ARG A 578 -10.31 23.00 38.27
N GLY A 579 -11.30 23.82 38.56
CA GLY A 579 -12.03 24.48 37.50
C GLY A 579 -13.39 24.97 37.94
N ASN A 580 -14.12 25.59 37.03
CA ASN A 580 -15.58 25.69 37.23
C ASN A 580 -16.20 24.72 36.22
N ASP A 581 -16.43 23.51 36.67
CA ASP A 581 -16.67 22.38 35.79
C ASP A 581 -18.16 22.12 35.63
N LYS A 582 -18.51 21.45 34.52
CA LYS A 582 -19.85 20.93 34.27
C LYS A 582 -19.78 19.42 34.23
N ILE A 583 -20.35 18.77 35.23
CA ILE A 583 -20.27 17.33 35.39
C ILE A 583 -21.69 16.75 35.33
N PHE A 584 -21.86 15.77 34.44
CA PHE A 584 -23.08 14.98 34.30
C PHE A 584 -22.72 13.52 34.53
N GLY A 585 -23.29 12.87 35.55
CA GLY A 585 -23.15 11.41 35.75
C GLY A 585 -23.89 10.63 34.66
N GLU A 586 -25.14 11.05 34.41
CA GLU A 586 -26.07 10.51 33.43
C GLU A 586 -26.86 9.29 33.93
N ALA A 587 -26.42 8.05 33.72
CA ALA A 587 -27.21 6.86 34.07
C ALA A 587 -26.45 5.90 34.98
N ASP A 588 -27.19 5.25 35.88
CA ASP A 588 -26.70 4.38 36.96
C ASP A 588 -26.15 5.17 38.17
N ASP A 589 -25.68 4.47 39.20
CA ASP A 589 -25.28 5.09 40.48
C ASP A 589 -23.81 5.58 40.39
N ASP A 590 -23.60 6.89 40.39
CA ASP A 590 -22.28 7.53 40.19
C ASP A 590 -21.65 8.10 41.47
N GLU A 591 -20.32 8.28 41.44
CA GLU A 591 -19.56 9.00 42.47
C GLU A 591 -18.84 10.22 41.87
N ILE A 592 -19.29 11.42 42.22
CA ILE A 592 -18.86 12.68 41.59
C ILE A 592 -18.25 13.64 42.62
N PHE A 593 -17.04 14.09 42.33
CA PHE A 593 -16.31 15.11 43.08
C PHE A 593 -16.01 16.32 42.17
N GLY A 594 -16.62 17.49 42.44
CA GLY A 594 -16.37 18.74 41.72
C GLY A 594 -14.93 19.20 41.88
N GLY A 595 -14.52 19.55 43.11
CA GLY A 595 -13.14 19.87 43.43
C GLY A 595 -12.96 21.33 43.81
N ASP A 596 -11.93 21.99 43.28
CA ASP A 596 -11.69 23.42 43.51
C ASP A 596 -12.39 24.25 42.43
N GLY A 597 -13.33 25.11 42.82
CA GLY A 597 -13.96 26.13 41.98
C GLY A 597 -15.48 26.07 42.07
N ALA A 598 -16.20 26.74 41.18
CA ALA A 598 -17.66 26.84 41.26
C ALA A 598 -18.30 25.89 40.25
N ASP A 599 -18.59 24.68 40.71
CA ASP A 599 -18.95 23.56 39.85
C ASP A 599 -20.46 23.44 39.65
N ARG A 600 -20.86 22.87 38.51
CA ARG A 600 -22.23 22.43 38.25
C ARG A 600 -22.24 20.92 38.11
N ILE A 601 -22.94 20.25 39.02
CA ILE A 601 -22.99 18.79 39.11
C ILE A 601 -24.44 18.33 38.93
N ASP A 602 -24.69 17.43 37.98
CA ASP A 602 -25.96 16.74 37.74
C ASP A 602 -25.68 15.24 37.79
N GLY A 603 -26.13 14.55 38.85
CA GLY A 603 -25.95 13.10 38.98
C GLY A 603 -26.70 12.34 37.89
N GLY A 604 -27.93 12.79 37.60
CA GLY A 604 -28.77 12.19 36.59
C GLY A 604 -29.67 11.09 37.16
N ALA A 605 -29.58 9.89 36.61
CA ALA A 605 -30.46 8.78 36.88
C ALA A 605 -29.76 7.67 37.68
N GLY A 606 -29.81 7.76 38.99
CA GLY A 606 -29.30 6.75 39.90
C GLY A 606 -29.37 7.29 41.31
N ASN A 607 -28.88 6.56 42.30
CA ASN A 607 -28.64 7.16 43.62
C ASN A 607 -27.17 7.58 43.71
N ASP A 608 -26.90 8.80 43.29
CA ASP A 608 -25.52 9.27 43.13
C ASP A 608 -24.92 9.78 44.44
N LEU A 609 -23.59 9.76 44.54
CA LEU A 609 -22.82 10.36 45.61
C LEU A 609 -22.12 11.61 45.11
N LEU A 610 -22.53 12.78 45.61
CA LEU A 610 -22.08 14.07 45.11
C LEU A 610 -21.27 14.84 46.17
N SER A 611 -20.16 15.44 45.75
CA SER A 611 -19.32 16.35 46.54
C SER A 611 -18.94 17.54 45.67
N GLY A 612 -19.22 18.75 46.14
CA GLY A 612 -18.90 20.00 45.42
C GLY A 612 -17.43 20.39 45.60
N GLY A 613 -16.92 20.23 46.82
CA GLY A 613 -15.57 20.64 47.20
C GLY A 613 -15.49 22.12 47.61
N VAL A 614 -14.46 22.81 47.14
CA VAL A 614 -14.18 24.20 47.51
C VAL A 614 -14.79 25.14 46.48
N GLY A 615 -15.86 25.84 46.84
CA GLY A 615 -16.36 26.93 46.03
C GLY A 615 -17.79 27.28 46.34
N ASN A 616 -18.54 27.72 45.33
CA ASN A 616 -19.99 27.88 45.46
C ASN A 616 -20.61 27.02 44.37
N ASP A 617 -21.01 25.82 44.75
CA ASP A 617 -21.36 24.78 43.79
C ASP A 617 -22.85 24.75 43.52
N LEU A 618 -23.24 24.17 42.38
CA LEU A 618 -24.61 24.00 41.96
C LEU A 618 -24.89 22.51 41.72
N PHE A 619 -25.61 21.90 42.65
CA PHE A 619 -26.14 20.54 42.51
C PHE A 619 -27.49 20.59 41.81
N VAL A 620 -27.60 19.97 40.64
CA VAL A 620 -28.75 20.05 39.74
C VAL A 620 -29.52 18.74 39.84
N PHE A 621 -30.83 18.83 40.07
CA PHE A 621 -31.70 17.65 40.12
C PHE A 621 -32.63 17.61 38.91
N THR A 622 -32.46 16.56 38.11
CA THR A 622 -33.21 16.28 36.88
C THR A 622 -33.96 14.95 36.92
N ALA A 623 -34.07 14.34 38.10
CA ALA A 623 -34.92 13.19 38.43
C ALA A 623 -35.37 13.24 39.92
N PHE A 624 -36.36 12.42 40.32
CA PHE A 624 -36.74 12.23 41.73
C PHE A 624 -37.36 10.84 41.97
N GLY A 625 -37.35 10.39 43.23
CA GLY A 625 -37.85 9.08 43.67
C GLY A 625 -36.75 8.27 44.37
N LEU A 626 -37.12 7.13 44.97
CA LEU A 626 -36.16 6.31 45.75
C LEU A 626 -35.00 5.70 44.94
N GLN A 627 -35.03 5.80 43.61
CA GLN A 627 -33.97 5.34 42.70
C GLN A 627 -33.19 6.51 42.08
N HIS A 628 -33.50 7.74 42.50
CA HIS A 628 -32.99 9.02 41.99
C HIS A 628 -32.77 10.00 43.15
N ALA A 629 -32.37 9.48 44.31
CA ALA A 629 -32.26 10.23 45.55
C ALA A 629 -30.79 10.45 45.90
N ASP A 630 -30.16 11.37 45.18
CA ASP A 630 -28.71 11.60 45.25
C ASP A 630 -28.32 12.14 46.62
N LYS A 631 -27.11 11.79 47.06
CA LYS A 631 -26.56 12.16 48.35
C LYS A 631 -25.45 13.19 48.19
N ILE A 632 -25.69 14.40 48.67
CA ILE A 632 -24.69 15.46 48.78
C ILE A 632 -23.95 15.34 50.12
N THR A 633 -22.62 15.22 50.05
CA THR A 633 -21.77 14.87 51.20
C THR A 633 -21.13 16.06 51.92
N ASP A 634 -21.04 17.22 51.29
CA ASP A 634 -20.24 18.36 51.75
C ASP A 634 -20.92 19.73 51.57
N PHE A 635 -22.25 19.80 51.53
CA PHE A 635 -22.97 21.05 51.26
C PHE A 635 -22.58 22.21 52.22
N GLU A 636 -21.89 23.21 51.68
CA GLU A 636 -21.30 24.36 52.38
C GLU A 636 -22.05 25.68 52.09
N ASN A 637 -21.67 26.76 52.80
CA ASN A 637 -22.34 28.05 52.69
C ASN A 637 -21.90 28.79 51.42
N GLY A 638 -22.76 28.79 50.41
CA GLY A 638 -22.47 29.33 49.10
C GLY A 638 -23.18 28.53 48.02
N ASP A 639 -23.20 27.22 48.25
CA ASP A 639 -23.78 26.21 47.38
C ASP A 639 -25.28 26.38 47.17
N LYS A 640 -25.73 25.81 46.05
CA LYS A 640 -27.08 25.86 45.57
C LYS A 640 -27.57 24.50 45.13
N ILE A 641 -28.85 24.27 45.36
CA ILE A 641 -29.63 23.17 44.80
C ILE A 641 -30.48 23.74 43.67
N GLY A 642 -30.18 23.32 42.45
CA GLY A 642 -30.92 23.62 41.24
C GLY A 642 -32.06 22.62 41.03
N LEU A 643 -33.27 23.14 40.80
CA LEU A 643 -34.48 22.36 40.54
C LEU A 643 -35.01 22.63 39.12
N ASP A 644 -35.09 21.59 38.27
CA ASP A 644 -35.66 21.73 36.93
C ASP A 644 -37.21 21.78 36.96
N ARG A 645 -37.75 23.00 36.81
CA ARG A 645 -39.20 23.26 36.76
C ARG A 645 -39.83 22.92 35.40
N GLY A 646 -39.02 22.68 34.37
CA GLY A 646 -39.46 22.40 33.00
C GLY A 646 -40.09 21.01 32.84
N ALA A 647 -39.61 20.04 33.61
CA ALA A 647 -40.09 18.66 33.57
C ALA A 647 -40.62 18.14 34.90
N LEU A 648 -39.95 18.42 36.02
CA LEU A 648 -40.12 17.66 37.26
C LEU A 648 -40.69 18.49 38.41
N PHE A 649 -40.13 19.67 38.66
CA PHE A 649 -40.58 20.54 39.74
C PHE A 649 -41.65 21.52 39.28
N SER A 650 -42.60 21.06 38.46
CA SER A 650 -43.53 21.92 37.70
C SER A 650 -44.48 22.78 38.55
N SER A 651 -44.73 22.41 39.82
CA SER A 651 -45.51 23.24 40.75
C SER A 651 -44.70 24.41 41.35
N ILE A 652 -43.42 24.55 41.00
CA ILE A 652 -42.60 25.72 41.29
C ILE A 652 -42.74 26.71 40.12
N GLU A 653 -43.62 27.70 40.28
CA GLU A 653 -43.97 28.64 39.21
C GLU A 653 -42.89 29.71 38.97
N GLN A 654 -42.08 30.02 39.98
CA GLN A 654 -41.03 31.04 39.94
C GLN A 654 -39.75 30.51 39.29
N GLU A 655 -39.06 31.37 38.52
CA GLU A 655 -37.69 31.13 38.06
C GLU A 655 -36.70 31.94 38.88
N GLY A 656 -35.51 31.37 39.12
CA GLY A 656 -34.47 31.92 39.97
C GLY A 656 -34.59 31.45 41.42
N ALA A 657 -34.19 32.30 42.37
CA ALA A 657 -34.24 31.97 43.79
C ALA A 657 -35.67 31.67 44.25
N LEU A 658 -35.85 30.54 44.94
CA LEU A 658 -37.13 30.12 45.49
C LEU A 658 -37.58 31.08 46.60
N ASP A 659 -38.90 31.37 46.67
CA ASP A 659 -39.45 32.11 47.81
C ASP A 659 -39.17 31.31 49.11
N PRO A 660 -38.57 31.93 50.15
CA PRO A 660 -38.33 31.25 51.41
C PRO A 660 -39.57 30.63 52.06
N SER A 661 -40.78 31.08 51.72
CA SER A 661 -42.03 30.46 52.20
C SER A 661 -42.30 29.08 51.60
N ALA A 662 -41.62 28.69 50.52
CA ALA A 662 -41.79 27.38 49.90
C ALA A 662 -40.91 26.29 50.54
N PHE A 663 -40.16 26.62 51.59
CA PHE A 663 -39.27 25.69 52.29
C PHE A 663 -39.68 25.52 53.75
N VAL A 664 -39.76 24.27 54.21
CA VAL A 664 -40.10 23.95 55.60
C VAL A 664 -39.14 22.92 56.20
N TYR A 665 -38.80 23.12 57.48
CA TYR A 665 -38.14 22.12 58.30
C TYR A 665 -39.19 21.24 58.99
N GLY A 666 -39.18 19.94 58.74
CA GLY A 666 -40.16 19.03 59.34
C GLY A 666 -40.29 17.73 58.58
N THR A 667 -41.34 16.98 58.92
CA THR A 667 -41.68 15.70 58.27
C THR A 667 -42.84 15.83 57.28
N GLU A 668 -43.54 16.98 57.26
CA GLU A 668 -44.75 17.25 56.48
C GLU A 668 -44.80 18.75 56.14
N ALA A 669 -45.46 19.13 55.03
CA ALA A 669 -45.78 20.53 54.72
C ALA A 669 -46.71 21.14 55.78
N MET A 670 -46.53 22.43 56.06
CA MET A 670 -47.29 23.20 57.04
C MET A 670 -48.37 24.09 56.39
N ASP A 671 -48.14 24.57 55.18
CA ASP A 671 -49.12 25.32 54.40
C ASP A 671 -49.00 25.07 52.89
N SER A 672 -49.98 25.58 52.13
CA SER A 672 -50.09 25.35 50.68
C SER A 672 -48.97 25.95 49.84
N ASP A 673 -48.09 26.77 50.42
CA ASP A 673 -46.97 27.39 49.71
C ASP A 673 -45.70 26.53 49.81
N ASP A 674 -45.64 25.61 50.79
CA ASP A 674 -44.52 24.68 50.96
C ASP A 674 -44.35 23.77 49.73
N ARG A 675 -43.12 23.66 49.24
CA ARG A 675 -42.73 22.79 48.11
C ARG A 675 -41.57 21.88 48.46
N ILE A 676 -40.69 22.32 49.36
CA ILE A 676 -39.49 21.59 49.76
C ILE A 676 -39.54 21.34 51.27
N ILE A 677 -39.56 20.06 51.65
CA ILE A 677 -39.57 19.61 53.05
C ILE A 677 -38.19 19.04 53.38
N TYR A 678 -37.48 19.62 54.34
CA TYR A 678 -36.20 19.10 54.82
C TYR A 678 -36.33 18.42 56.18
N GLN A 679 -36.06 17.11 56.22
CA GLN A 679 -36.02 16.29 57.42
C GLN A 679 -34.63 16.32 58.06
N TYR A 680 -34.38 17.32 58.91
CA TYR A 680 -33.07 17.55 59.54
C TYR A 680 -32.45 16.31 60.21
N ALA A 681 -33.26 15.46 60.84
CA ALA A 681 -32.77 14.27 61.56
C ALA A 681 -32.19 13.17 60.65
N THR A 682 -32.58 13.17 59.37
CA THR A 682 -32.17 12.15 58.40
C THR A 682 -31.44 12.74 57.20
N GLY A 683 -31.39 14.07 57.06
CA GLY A 683 -30.82 14.74 55.91
C GLY A 683 -31.68 14.68 54.64
N LYS A 684 -32.92 14.20 54.71
CA LYS A 684 -33.73 13.91 53.51
C LYS A 684 -34.51 15.13 53.03
N LEU A 685 -34.51 15.37 51.73
CA LEU A 685 -35.27 16.40 51.04
C LEU A 685 -36.43 15.79 50.23
N PHE A 686 -37.63 16.28 50.51
CA PHE A 686 -38.85 15.85 49.80
C PHE A 686 -39.46 17.01 49.02
N TYR A 687 -39.93 16.72 47.82
CA TYR A 687 -40.73 17.62 47.01
C TYR A 687 -42.21 17.34 47.24
N ASP A 688 -42.95 18.35 47.69
CA ASP A 688 -44.40 18.33 47.87
C ASP A 688 -45.06 19.20 46.79
N ALA A 689 -45.64 18.55 45.78
CA ALA A 689 -46.17 19.24 44.61
C ALA A 689 -47.49 19.99 44.88
N ASP A 690 -48.28 19.57 45.87
CA ASP A 690 -49.56 20.20 46.22
C ASP A 690 -49.48 21.10 47.46
N GLY A 691 -48.39 20.96 48.24
CA GLY A 691 -48.13 21.72 49.46
C GLY A 691 -49.09 21.35 50.61
N VAL A 692 -49.70 20.16 50.59
CA VAL A 692 -50.69 19.76 51.60
C VAL A 692 -50.35 18.41 52.22
N GLY A 693 -49.49 18.45 53.24
CA GLY A 693 -49.17 17.31 54.11
C GLY A 693 -48.20 16.29 53.48
N GLY A 694 -47.42 15.61 54.31
CA GLY A 694 -46.24 14.85 53.84
C GLY A 694 -46.48 13.46 53.25
N ALA A 695 -47.72 13.06 52.93
CA ALA A 695 -48.01 11.69 52.47
C ALA A 695 -47.71 11.47 50.97
N ASP A 696 -47.82 12.52 50.16
CA ASP A 696 -47.58 12.48 48.71
C ASP A 696 -46.24 13.13 48.31
N ALA A 697 -45.45 13.58 49.31
CA ALA A 697 -44.14 14.17 49.10
C ALA A 697 -43.11 13.11 48.66
N VAL A 698 -42.32 13.43 47.63
CA VAL A 698 -41.39 12.49 46.99
C VAL A 698 -39.96 12.83 47.37
N LEU A 699 -39.18 11.84 47.85
CA LEU A 699 -37.76 12.01 48.11
C LEU A 699 -37.03 12.31 46.80
N PHE A 700 -36.20 13.35 46.79
CA PHE A 700 -35.38 13.69 45.62
C PHE A 700 -33.89 13.87 45.94
N ALA A 701 -33.52 14.08 47.21
CA ALA A 701 -32.12 14.22 47.60
C ALA A 701 -31.90 13.90 49.08
N GLU A 702 -30.66 13.57 49.44
CA GLU A 702 -30.15 13.51 50.79
C GLU A 702 -28.97 14.49 50.93
N VAL A 703 -28.94 15.26 52.02
CA VAL A 703 -27.85 16.19 52.35
C VAL A 703 -27.44 15.92 53.79
N GLU A 704 -26.14 15.74 54.04
CA GLU A 704 -25.62 15.41 55.37
C GLU A 704 -26.21 16.32 56.48
N PRO A 705 -26.69 15.74 57.61
CA PRO A 705 -27.15 16.52 58.75
C PRO A 705 -26.04 17.45 59.26
N GLU A 706 -26.36 18.71 59.58
CA GLU A 706 -25.41 19.79 59.92
C GLU A 706 -24.85 20.61 58.73
N SER A 707 -25.37 20.42 57.52
CA SER A 707 -25.10 21.29 56.36
C SER A 707 -25.52 22.76 56.56
N SER A 708 -25.01 23.63 55.68
CA SER A 708 -25.39 25.06 55.61
C SER A 708 -26.80 25.30 55.03
N LEU A 709 -27.50 24.22 54.66
CA LEU A 709 -28.74 24.24 53.88
C LEU A 709 -29.82 25.11 54.52
N ASN A 710 -30.39 26.00 53.73
CA ASN A 710 -31.42 26.94 54.18
C ASN A 710 -32.36 27.33 53.02
N PRO A 711 -33.45 28.08 53.27
CA PRO A 711 -34.41 28.42 52.21
C PRO A 711 -33.81 29.14 51.00
N TYR A 712 -32.69 29.85 51.14
CA TYR A 712 -32.01 30.56 50.05
C TYR A 712 -31.03 29.69 49.26
N SER A 713 -30.92 28.40 49.60
CA SER A 713 -30.09 27.44 48.87
C SER A 713 -30.73 26.96 47.57
N PHE A 714 -32.02 27.20 47.33
CA PHE A 714 -32.74 26.65 46.18
C PHE A 714 -32.87 27.64 45.02
N LEU A 715 -32.55 27.16 43.82
CA LEU A 715 -32.73 27.85 42.54
C LEU A 715 -33.64 27.01 41.66
N ALA A 716 -34.74 27.58 41.18
CA ALA A 716 -35.58 26.95 40.17
C ALA A 716 -35.18 27.47 38.78
N PHE A 717 -34.88 26.57 37.85
CA PHE A 717 -34.58 26.93 36.46
C PHE A 717 -35.52 26.17 35.52
N GLY A 718 -35.76 26.71 34.33
CA GLY A 718 -36.48 26.00 33.27
C GLY A 718 -35.52 25.75 32.12
N GLU A 719 -34.87 24.60 32.09
CA GLU A 719 -34.16 24.21 30.88
C GLU A 719 -35.17 23.65 29.88
N ALA A 720 -35.18 24.19 28.67
CA ALA A 720 -35.70 23.43 27.54
C ALA A 720 -34.83 22.18 27.45
N ALA A 721 -35.45 20.99 27.41
CA ALA A 721 -34.77 19.71 27.29
C ALA A 721 -33.52 19.80 26.40
N PRO A 722 -32.39 19.18 26.77
CA PRO A 722 -31.21 19.20 25.94
C PRO A 722 -31.59 18.73 24.53
N PRO A 723 -31.04 19.34 23.47
CA PRO A 723 -31.22 18.78 22.14
C PRO A 723 -30.79 17.30 22.18
N PRO A 724 -31.47 16.40 21.44
CA PRO A 724 -31.01 15.02 21.33
C PRO A 724 -29.53 15.03 21.00
N ALA A 725 -28.77 14.12 21.63
CA ALA A 725 -27.34 13.93 21.41
C ALA A 725 -27.00 14.26 19.96
N ALA A 726 -26.18 15.30 19.75
CA ALA A 726 -25.73 15.61 18.42
C ALA A 726 -25.07 14.33 17.90
N SER A 727 -25.68 13.72 16.87
CA SER A 727 -24.99 12.78 16.02
C SER A 727 -23.66 13.42 15.68
N ALA A 728 -22.56 12.73 15.99
CA ALA A 728 -21.20 13.14 15.70
C ALA A 728 -21.19 13.96 14.40
N ILE A 729 -20.73 15.20 14.48
CA ILE A 729 -20.32 15.90 13.28
C ILE A 729 -19.07 15.15 12.84
N ASP A 730 -19.28 14.19 11.96
CA ASP A 730 -18.25 13.46 11.24
C ASP A 730 -17.43 14.47 10.40
N PRO A 731 -16.16 14.74 10.76
CA PRO A 731 -15.27 15.55 9.92
C PRO A 731 -14.62 14.71 8.81
N ILE A 732 -14.87 13.39 8.72
CA ILE A 732 -14.31 12.47 7.71
C ILE A 732 -14.95 12.69 6.33
N ALA A 733 -15.87 13.66 6.18
CA ALA A 733 -16.33 14.13 4.87
C ALA A 733 -15.26 14.96 4.12
N GLY A 734 -14.07 14.38 3.92
CA GLY A 734 -12.92 15.00 3.26
C GLY A 734 -11.87 14.04 2.72
N VAL A 735 -11.84 12.77 3.15
CA VAL A 735 -10.91 11.77 2.59
C VAL A 735 -11.66 10.91 1.57
N ASP A 736 -11.32 11.12 0.30
CA ASP A 736 -11.83 10.37 -0.85
C ASP A 736 -11.45 8.88 -0.70
N PRO A 737 -12.40 7.92 -0.73
CA PRO A 737 -12.06 6.50 -0.71
C PRO A 737 -11.59 6.10 -2.11
N VAL A 738 -10.34 6.41 -2.44
CA VAL A 738 -9.68 5.90 -3.63
C VAL A 738 -8.81 4.70 -3.23
N PHE A 739 -9.40 3.58 -2.83
CA PHE A 739 -8.76 2.26 -2.96
C PHE A 739 -9.82 1.15 -3.09
N ALA A 740 -9.95 0.65 -4.31
CA ALA A 740 -10.50 -0.65 -4.69
C ALA A 740 -9.66 -1.20 -5.85
#